data_AF-A0A9D9J189-F1
#
_entry.id   AF-A0A9D9J189-F1
#
_cell.length_a   1.000
_cell.length_b   1.000
_cell.length_c   1.000
_cell.angle_alpha   90.00
_cell.angle_beta   90.00
_cell.angle_gamma   90.00
#
_symmetry.space_group_name_H-M   'P 1'
#
loop_
_entity.id
_entity.type
_entity.pdbx_description
1 polymer ?
#
loop_
_entity_poly.entity_id
_entity_poly.type
_entity_poly.pdbx_seq_one_letter_code
_entity_poly.pdbx_strand_id
1 'polypeptide(L)'
;TYTVDKTGGGGAFAWTHEGELTDFSQIFDVTVENNTGTSTQPVSSDETTFMMIPQDISGAKIEIVLEIDGTEYLLEGPLYNPAHKSAAGDEDLSTWDAGKIYTYEISTDSVNWVYVFEITSEGNGSVQDGTPLITLSLGNTEGNYYVTSYRYRRTDPSITENIGWTAEWNSGTETDEMYNISESVSYEEAVTAFTGSGSGGTESARDKGTVGVTKNTMKTNYPGDEILMSSEPKGSPDNPYDLSTHDESGNTIARTTANCYVVNAPGTYKLPLVYGNAIKNGAVNYSSWNSDFKDYVGNQISGPYISGTPHDCVLVWSDGFFMFKDIHLDTKSADGPYLVFSIDRNFLQQANGVVAVRDNQGRIMWSWHIWVTERNIYTENIHNLYDYKDGSSRIYRMMQCNLGWVDGKIVYYNGKDLEFDFYQSGSGKTGKLKVRQTGYEFNYKDVGSTYYQWGRKDPLVALRNWENVGYADYRLHETGEDSYGYRYVEGRVSIGTAIQNPNVFYPRRSGDYYGDWLDSNPVPTLWDTSGGTGMDKTTSTKTIYDPSPRGFKVPVARAFAVLVNGNTGDGSNADNIGTFNGESQGEVPNNPLNNQYIGYPQPGMKGDPIPMTATGQRSDRQGLLERYEEDGAKADLGGLWAMYGVYYWSCIDSGTSAYTLVIRKDYPRGIEVYSFGFHGTKTMARPVRPIIDE
;
A
#
# COMPACT_ATOMS: atom_id res chain seq x y z
N THR A 1 -71.58 -7.99 -45.72
CA THR A 1 -72.92 -8.24 -46.31
C THR A 1 -72.82 -9.42 -47.26
N TYR A 2 -73.86 -10.24 -47.44
CA TYR A 2 -73.82 -11.32 -48.46
C TYR A 2 -74.83 -11.04 -49.57
N THR A 3 -74.46 -11.38 -50.80
CA THR A 3 -75.34 -11.28 -51.97
C THR A 3 -75.47 -12.67 -52.59
N VAL A 4 -76.71 -13.16 -52.75
CA VAL A 4 -76.97 -14.46 -53.38
C VAL A 4 -77.20 -14.24 -54.87
N ASP A 5 -76.29 -14.70 -55.71
CA ASP A 5 -76.56 -14.79 -57.15
C ASP A 5 -77.43 -16.03 -57.42
N LYS A 6 -78.68 -15.81 -57.82
CA LYS A 6 -79.68 -16.87 -58.06
C LYS A 6 -79.77 -17.30 -59.52
N THR A 7 -78.86 -16.90 -60.39
CA THR A 7 -78.92 -17.25 -61.82
C THR A 7 -77.89 -18.30 -62.23
N GLY A 8 -78.20 -19.58 -61.96
CA GLY A 8 -77.62 -20.71 -62.68
C GLY A 8 -76.96 -21.78 -61.81
N GLY A 9 -77.71 -22.85 -61.47
CA GLY A 9 -77.20 -24.22 -61.30
C GLY A 9 -76.18 -24.56 -60.19
N GLY A 10 -75.60 -23.59 -59.50
CA GLY A 10 -74.65 -23.81 -58.39
C GLY A 10 -74.35 -22.48 -57.71
N GLY A 11 -75.14 -22.12 -56.70
CA GLY A 11 -75.02 -20.81 -56.04
C GLY A 11 -73.72 -20.69 -55.25
N ALA A 12 -72.80 -19.86 -55.71
CA ALA A 12 -71.65 -19.41 -54.92
C ALA A 12 -72.08 -18.21 -54.07
N PHE A 13 -71.82 -18.25 -52.76
CA PHE A 13 -72.03 -17.11 -51.87
C PHE A 13 -70.88 -16.11 -52.05
N ALA A 14 -71.19 -14.87 -52.46
CA ALA A 14 -70.22 -13.79 -52.50
C ALA A 14 -70.35 -12.93 -51.23
N TRP A 15 -69.29 -12.92 -50.43
CA TRP A 15 -69.18 -12.09 -49.23
C TRP A 15 -68.46 -10.79 -49.56
N THR A 16 -69.00 -9.66 -49.10
CA THR A 16 -68.29 -8.37 -49.07
C THR A 16 -68.09 -7.94 -47.63
N HIS A 17 -66.87 -7.58 -47.26
CA HIS A 17 -66.52 -7.07 -45.94
C HIS A 17 -66.33 -5.55 -46.01
N GLU A 18 -66.87 -4.84 -45.03
CA GLU A 18 -66.69 -3.39 -44.80
C GLU A 18 -66.44 -3.22 -43.29
N GLY A 19 -65.34 -2.57 -42.89
CA GLY A 19 -64.99 -2.39 -41.48
C GLY A 19 -63.48 -2.24 -41.23
N GLU A 20 -63.13 -1.88 -40.00
CA GLU A 20 -61.75 -1.81 -39.49
C GLU A 20 -61.34 -3.14 -38.83
N LEU A 21 -60.03 -3.37 -38.67
CA LEU A 21 -59.50 -4.48 -37.88
C LEU A 21 -60.15 -4.50 -36.48
N THR A 22 -60.62 -5.67 -36.06
CA THR A 22 -61.35 -5.85 -34.80
C THR A 22 -60.83 -7.08 -34.08
N ASP A 23 -60.51 -6.93 -32.79
CA ASP A 23 -60.07 -8.02 -31.94
C ASP A 23 -61.28 -8.78 -31.37
N PHE A 24 -61.16 -10.11 -31.29
CA PHE A 24 -62.15 -10.97 -30.67
C PHE A 24 -61.48 -11.81 -29.59
N SER A 25 -62.07 -11.81 -28.40
CA SER A 25 -61.57 -12.60 -27.27
C SER A 25 -62.63 -13.58 -26.78
N GLN A 26 -62.16 -14.74 -26.34
CA GLN A 26 -62.95 -15.73 -25.64
C GLN A 26 -62.13 -16.21 -24.44
N ILE A 27 -62.77 -16.38 -23.29
CA ILE A 27 -62.13 -16.90 -22.07
C ILE A 27 -62.59 -18.35 -21.90
N PHE A 28 -61.64 -19.26 -21.76
CA PHE A 28 -61.89 -20.65 -21.44
C PHE A 28 -60.81 -21.16 -20.47
N ASP A 29 -61.24 -21.70 -19.33
CA ASP A 29 -60.36 -22.22 -18.29
C ASP A 29 -60.08 -23.71 -18.53
N VAL A 30 -59.15 -24.00 -19.43
CA VAL A 30 -58.75 -25.39 -19.74
C VAL A 30 -57.47 -25.73 -19.00
N THR A 31 -57.54 -26.71 -18.09
CA THR A 31 -56.34 -27.28 -17.48
C THR A 31 -55.55 -28.08 -18.52
N VAL A 32 -54.34 -27.63 -18.82
CA VAL A 32 -53.40 -28.34 -19.70
C VAL A 32 -52.63 -29.35 -18.85
N GLU A 33 -52.75 -30.63 -19.17
CA GLU A 33 -52.01 -31.70 -18.48
C GLU A 33 -50.54 -31.66 -18.89
N ASN A 34 -49.64 -31.85 -17.92
CA ASN A 34 -48.21 -31.86 -18.14
C ASN A 34 -47.77 -33.16 -18.84
N ASN A 35 -47.97 -33.24 -20.16
CA ASN A 35 -47.59 -34.40 -20.95
C ASN A 35 -46.12 -34.31 -21.36
N THR A 36 -45.30 -35.24 -20.86
CA THR A 36 -43.86 -35.37 -21.15
C THR A 36 -43.56 -36.03 -22.51
N GLY A 37 -44.55 -36.11 -23.41
CA GLY A 37 -44.44 -36.77 -24.72
C GLY A 37 -44.99 -35.90 -25.87
N THR A 38 -44.78 -36.35 -27.11
CA THR A 38 -45.24 -35.70 -28.36
C THR A 38 -46.78 -35.74 -28.57
N SER A 39 -47.57 -35.84 -27.50
CA SER A 39 -49.03 -35.93 -27.58
C SER A 39 -49.66 -34.54 -27.50
N THR A 40 -50.42 -34.16 -28.51
CA THR A 40 -51.24 -32.95 -28.51
C THR A 40 -52.47 -33.13 -27.61
N GLN A 41 -52.78 -32.13 -26.78
CA GLN A 41 -54.01 -32.08 -25.99
C GLN A 41 -55.03 -31.16 -26.68
N PRO A 42 -56.27 -31.62 -26.92
CA PRO A 42 -57.34 -30.72 -27.35
C PRO A 42 -57.63 -29.70 -26.25
N VAL A 43 -57.51 -28.42 -26.59
CA VAL A 43 -57.89 -27.30 -25.70
C VAL A 43 -59.30 -26.77 -26.01
N SER A 44 -60.04 -27.46 -26.88
CA SER A 44 -61.38 -27.08 -27.32
C SER A 44 -62.46 -28.08 -26.83
N SER A 45 -63.49 -27.56 -26.16
CA SER A 45 -64.82 -28.22 -26.07
C SER A 45 -65.76 -27.59 -27.11
N ASP A 46 -66.95 -28.18 -27.35
CA ASP A 46 -67.91 -27.72 -28.37
C ASP A 46 -68.24 -26.20 -28.29
N GLU A 47 -68.03 -25.54 -27.15
CA GLU A 47 -68.27 -24.11 -26.92
C GLU A 47 -67.11 -23.18 -27.34
N THR A 48 -65.97 -23.70 -27.81
CA THR A 48 -64.73 -22.91 -28.11
C THR A 48 -64.48 -22.68 -29.61
N THR A 49 -65.48 -22.94 -30.47
CA THR A 49 -65.33 -22.73 -31.92
C THR A 49 -65.58 -21.27 -32.29
N PHE A 50 -64.55 -20.58 -32.77
CA PHE A 50 -64.68 -19.23 -33.32
C PHE A 50 -65.15 -19.26 -34.79
N MET A 51 -66.38 -18.81 -35.04
CA MET A 51 -66.97 -18.81 -36.38
C MET A 51 -66.66 -17.48 -37.09
N MET A 52 -65.79 -17.54 -38.10
CA MET A 52 -65.47 -16.39 -38.94
C MET A 52 -66.20 -16.45 -40.28
N ILE A 53 -66.66 -15.29 -40.75
CA ILE A 53 -67.05 -15.13 -42.16
C ILE A 53 -65.80 -15.19 -43.04
N PRO A 54 -65.93 -15.62 -44.31
CA PRO A 54 -64.79 -15.69 -45.20
C PRO A 54 -64.14 -14.32 -45.41
N GLN A 55 -62.84 -14.22 -45.17
CA GLN A 55 -62.10 -12.95 -45.19
C GLN A 55 -60.59 -13.15 -45.36
N ASP A 56 -59.87 -12.08 -45.69
CA ASP A 56 -58.40 -12.05 -45.67
C ASP A 56 -57.92 -12.07 -44.21
N ILE A 57 -56.97 -12.96 -43.90
CA ILE A 57 -56.38 -13.11 -42.57
C ILE A 57 -54.89 -12.74 -42.54
N SER A 58 -54.39 -12.10 -43.60
CA SER A 58 -53.03 -11.60 -43.70
C SER A 58 -52.78 -10.55 -42.60
N GLY A 59 -51.89 -10.87 -41.67
CA GLY A 59 -51.57 -10.01 -40.52
C GLY A 59 -52.44 -10.24 -39.28
N ALA A 60 -53.42 -11.14 -39.32
CA ALA A 60 -54.14 -11.56 -38.12
C ALA A 60 -53.29 -12.51 -37.26
N LYS A 61 -53.42 -12.43 -35.94
CA LYS A 61 -52.71 -13.28 -34.95
C LYS A 61 -53.65 -13.89 -33.92
N ILE A 62 -53.28 -15.06 -33.42
CA ILE A 62 -53.88 -15.71 -32.26
C ILE A 62 -53.02 -15.36 -31.05
N GLU A 63 -53.65 -14.90 -29.98
CA GLU A 63 -53.04 -14.67 -28.69
C GLU A 63 -53.68 -15.59 -27.66
N ILE A 64 -52.87 -16.27 -26.85
CA ILE A 64 -53.33 -17.18 -25.79
C ILE A 64 -52.60 -16.83 -24.50
N VAL A 65 -53.38 -16.57 -23.45
CA VAL A 65 -52.85 -16.43 -22.10
C VAL A 65 -52.82 -17.82 -21.46
N LEU A 66 -51.61 -18.30 -21.14
CA LEU A 66 -51.37 -19.55 -20.45
C LEU A 66 -50.87 -19.26 -19.03
N GLU A 67 -51.56 -19.75 -18.01
CA GLU A 67 -51.10 -19.66 -16.63
C GLU A 67 -50.30 -20.92 -16.25
N ILE A 68 -49.08 -20.74 -15.74
CA ILE A 68 -48.24 -21.82 -15.17
C ILE A 68 -47.80 -21.39 -13.78
N ASP A 69 -48.12 -22.18 -12.76
CA ASP A 69 -47.75 -21.93 -11.35
C ASP A 69 -48.12 -20.52 -10.85
N GLY A 70 -49.27 -19.99 -11.29
CA GLY A 70 -49.76 -18.65 -10.94
C GLY A 70 -49.10 -17.49 -11.71
N THR A 71 -48.33 -17.79 -12.76
CA THR A 71 -47.73 -16.78 -13.67
C THR A 71 -48.37 -16.88 -15.05
N GLU A 72 -48.88 -15.76 -15.57
CA GLU A 72 -49.45 -15.67 -16.92
C GLU A 72 -48.36 -15.49 -17.99
N TYR A 73 -48.50 -16.21 -19.09
CA TYR A 73 -47.65 -16.14 -20.27
C TYR A 73 -48.52 -15.87 -21.51
N LEU A 74 -48.15 -14.87 -22.32
CA LEU A 74 -48.79 -14.61 -23.60
C LEU A 74 -48.07 -15.39 -24.71
N LEU A 75 -48.77 -16.34 -25.32
CA LEU A 75 -48.34 -17.05 -26.52
C LEU A 75 -49.00 -16.38 -27.73
N GLU A 76 -48.20 -15.99 -28.73
CA GLU A 76 -48.70 -15.34 -29.93
C GLU A 76 -48.24 -16.07 -31.18
N GLY A 77 -49.11 -16.19 -32.17
CA GLY A 77 -48.78 -16.78 -33.46
C GLY A 77 -49.66 -16.23 -34.59
N PRO A 78 -49.13 -16.00 -35.79
CA PRO A 78 -49.95 -15.52 -36.90
C PRO A 78 -50.96 -16.60 -37.32
N LEU A 79 -52.19 -16.21 -37.69
CA LEU A 79 -53.18 -17.14 -38.27
C LEU A 79 -52.71 -17.68 -39.63
N TYR A 80 -51.84 -16.93 -40.31
CA TYR A 80 -51.23 -17.28 -41.59
C TYR A 80 -49.73 -17.00 -41.57
N ASN A 81 -48.91 -18.01 -41.89
CA ASN A 81 -47.46 -17.85 -42.05
C ASN A 81 -47.02 -18.26 -43.48
N PRO A 82 -46.58 -17.30 -44.33
CA PRO A 82 -46.14 -17.59 -45.69
C PRO A 82 -44.96 -18.58 -45.78
N ALA A 83 -44.15 -18.69 -44.72
CA ALA A 83 -42.99 -19.57 -44.67
C ALA A 83 -43.35 -21.05 -44.50
N HIS A 84 -44.59 -21.39 -44.15
CA HIS A 84 -45.05 -22.77 -43.92
C HIS A 84 -45.73 -23.41 -45.14
N LYS A 85 -45.58 -22.85 -46.34
CA LYS A 85 -46.02 -23.49 -47.59
C LYS A 85 -45.10 -24.68 -47.89
N SER A 86 -45.42 -25.83 -47.32
CA SER A 86 -44.54 -27.00 -47.22
C SER A 86 -44.25 -27.72 -48.54
N ALA A 87 -45.08 -27.53 -49.59
CA ALA A 87 -44.81 -28.06 -50.92
C ALA A 87 -45.52 -27.28 -52.04
N ALA A 88 -45.01 -27.44 -53.27
CA ALA A 88 -45.69 -26.99 -54.48
C ALA A 88 -47.01 -27.78 -54.66
N GLY A 89 -48.13 -27.19 -54.23
CA GLY A 89 -49.46 -27.81 -54.24
C GLY A 89 -50.30 -27.47 -53.01
N ASP A 90 -49.69 -26.96 -51.93
CA ASP A 90 -50.44 -26.52 -50.74
C ASP A 90 -51.28 -25.27 -51.06
N GLU A 91 -52.54 -25.30 -50.60
CA GLU A 91 -53.48 -24.19 -50.72
C GLU A 91 -52.91 -22.94 -50.02
N ASP A 92 -53.11 -21.77 -50.62
CA ASP A 92 -52.73 -20.51 -49.98
C ASP A 92 -53.75 -20.17 -48.90
N LEU A 93 -53.38 -20.39 -47.64
CA LEU A 93 -54.25 -20.14 -46.48
C LEU A 93 -54.23 -18.66 -46.05
N SER A 94 -53.93 -17.73 -46.96
CA SER A 94 -54.00 -16.28 -46.69
C SER A 94 -55.44 -15.80 -46.49
N THR A 95 -56.44 -16.63 -46.81
CA THR A 95 -57.86 -16.39 -46.59
C THR A 95 -58.48 -17.43 -45.67
N TRP A 96 -59.43 -16.99 -44.84
CA TRP A 96 -60.35 -17.88 -44.14
C TRP A 96 -61.48 -18.26 -45.09
N ASP A 97 -61.55 -19.51 -45.53
CA ASP A 97 -62.50 -19.94 -46.56
C ASP A 97 -63.81 -20.45 -45.96
N ALA A 98 -64.90 -20.33 -46.73
CA ALA A 98 -66.20 -20.85 -46.35
C ALA A 98 -66.18 -22.39 -46.24
N GLY A 99 -66.79 -22.91 -45.17
CA GLY A 99 -67.03 -24.35 -45.01
C GLY A 99 -65.81 -25.19 -44.66
N LYS A 100 -64.68 -24.55 -44.32
CA LYS A 100 -63.47 -25.22 -43.81
C LYS A 100 -63.37 -25.11 -42.29
N ILE A 101 -62.67 -26.07 -41.69
CA ILE A 101 -62.25 -26.03 -40.28
C ILE A 101 -60.73 -25.89 -40.29
N TYR A 102 -60.22 -24.87 -39.60
CA TYR A 102 -58.80 -24.63 -39.40
C TYR A 102 -58.43 -25.06 -37.98
N THR A 103 -57.44 -25.94 -37.85
CA THR A 103 -56.93 -26.41 -36.56
C THR A 103 -55.53 -25.85 -36.35
N TYR A 104 -55.32 -25.17 -35.23
CA TYR A 104 -54.04 -24.59 -34.85
C TYR A 104 -53.45 -25.39 -33.69
N GLU A 105 -52.18 -25.74 -33.80
CA GLU A 105 -51.40 -26.33 -32.71
C GLU A 105 -50.56 -25.24 -32.05
N ILE A 106 -50.66 -25.14 -30.73
CA ILE A 106 -49.95 -24.12 -29.95
C ILE A 106 -48.81 -24.82 -29.22
N SER A 107 -47.57 -24.42 -29.52
CA SER A 107 -46.41 -24.91 -28.80
C SER A 107 -46.17 -24.09 -27.54
N THR A 108 -45.87 -24.76 -26.43
CA THR A 108 -45.40 -24.17 -25.18
C THR A 108 -43.87 -24.10 -25.09
N ASP A 109 -43.15 -24.39 -26.19
CA ASP A 109 -41.69 -24.44 -26.21
C ASP A 109 -41.03 -23.13 -25.75
N SER A 110 -41.65 -21.99 -26.05
CA SER A 110 -41.18 -20.67 -25.62
C SER A 110 -41.25 -20.45 -24.10
N VAL A 111 -42.11 -21.17 -23.39
CA VAL A 111 -42.33 -21.06 -21.93
C VAL A 111 -41.79 -22.25 -21.14
N ASN A 112 -41.22 -23.26 -21.81
CA ASN A 112 -40.65 -24.47 -21.18
C ASN A 112 -39.22 -24.26 -20.64
N TRP A 113 -38.59 -23.11 -20.88
CA TRP A 113 -37.23 -22.84 -20.40
C TRP A 113 -37.23 -22.05 -19.10
N VAL A 114 -36.51 -22.57 -18.09
CA VAL A 114 -36.19 -21.84 -16.88
C VAL A 114 -34.75 -21.33 -17.00
N TYR A 115 -34.59 -20.02 -16.89
CA TYR A 115 -33.28 -19.37 -16.96
C TYR A 115 -32.68 -19.22 -15.56
N VAL A 116 -31.38 -19.48 -15.44
CA VAL A 116 -30.61 -19.30 -14.21
C VAL A 116 -29.51 -18.30 -14.51
N PHE A 117 -29.45 -17.22 -13.71
CA PHE A 117 -28.42 -16.20 -13.82
C PHE A 117 -28.01 -15.73 -12.44
N GLU A 118 -26.76 -15.96 -12.09
CA GLU A 118 -26.20 -15.65 -10.78
C GLU A 118 -24.76 -15.18 -10.92
N ILE A 119 -24.43 -14.11 -10.21
CA ILE A 119 -23.08 -13.56 -10.10
C ILE A 119 -22.63 -13.81 -8.66
N THR A 120 -21.38 -14.25 -8.47
CA THR A 120 -20.78 -14.41 -7.14
C THR A 120 -19.36 -13.85 -7.14
N SER A 121 -18.90 -13.31 -6.01
CA SER A 121 -17.52 -12.84 -5.87
C SER A 121 -16.62 -13.92 -5.29
N GLU A 122 -15.32 -13.86 -5.59
CA GLU A 122 -14.33 -14.67 -4.89
C GLU A 122 -14.33 -14.32 -3.39
N GLY A 123 -14.47 -15.34 -2.54
CA GLY A 123 -14.66 -15.17 -1.10
C GLY A 123 -16.12 -15.01 -0.66
N ASN A 124 -17.09 -15.03 -1.58
CA ASN A 124 -18.54 -14.94 -1.32
C ASN A 124 -18.95 -13.70 -0.50
N GLY A 125 -18.26 -12.57 -0.71
CA GLY A 125 -18.64 -11.30 -0.10
C GLY A 125 -19.90 -10.71 -0.74
N SER A 126 -20.77 -10.08 0.05
CA SER A 126 -21.93 -9.34 -0.46
C SER A 126 -22.23 -8.11 0.39
N VAL A 127 -22.88 -7.11 -0.19
CA VAL A 127 -23.52 -6.02 0.58
C VAL A 127 -24.88 -6.47 1.14
N GLN A 128 -25.54 -5.62 1.93
CA GLN A 128 -26.77 -5.98 2.66
C GLN A 128 -27.94 -6.41 1.77
N ASP A 129 -28.03 -5.89 0.55
CA ASP A 129 -29.09 -6.26 -0.41
C ASP A 129 -28.82 -7.58 -1.15
N GLY A 130 -27.72 -8.27 -0.82
CA GLY A 130 -27.31 -9.52 -1.46
C GLY A 130 -26.43 -9.35 -2.70
N THR A 131 -26.16 -8.12 -3.15
CA THR A 131 -25.28 -7.88 -4.31
C THR A 131 -23.84 -8.35 -4.00
N PRO A 132 -23.23 -9.19 -4.86
CA PRO A 132 -21.85 -9.63 -4.70
C PRO A 132 -20.87 -8.46 -4.59
N LEU A 133 -19.91 -8.59 -3.68
CA LEU A 133 -18.87 -7.61 -3.39
C LEU A 133 -17.49 -8.27 -3.46
N ILE A 134 -16.61 -7.72 -4.28
CA ILE A 134 -15.16 -7.95 -4.19
C ILE A 134 -14.57 -6.85 -3.31
N THR A 135 -13.83 -7.21 -2.26
CA THR A 135 -13.09 -6.25 -1.44
C THR A 135 -11.60 -6.41 -1.69
N LEU A 136 -10.97 -5.35 -2.20
CA LEU A 136 -9.53 -5.25 -2.41
C LEU A 136 -8.94 -4.40 -1.29
N SER A 137 -8.08 -4.99 -0.46
CA SER A 137 -7.32 -4.25 0.54
C SER A 137 -6.38 -3.22 -0.11
N LEU A 138 -5.88 -2.26 0.68
CA LEU A 138 -4.94 -1.23 0.23
C LEU A 138 -3.81 -1.83 -0.63
N GLY A 139 -3.65 -1.31 -1.85
CA GLY A 139 -2.60 -1.75 -2.77
C GLY A 139 -2.94 -2.97 -3.63
N ASN A 140 -3.99 -3.74 -3.30
CA ASN A 140 -4.49 -4.81 -4.16
C ASN A 140 -5.26 -4.21 -5.35
N THR A 141 -5.00 -4.73 -6.53
CA THR A 141 -5.51 -4.18 -7.79
C THR A 141 -6.32 -5.18 -8.61
N GLU A 142 -6.50 -6.42 -8.14
CA GLU A 142 -7.20 -7.46 -8.92
C GLU A 142 -8.08 -8.33 -8.02
N GLY A 143 -9.24 -8.71 -8.53
CA GLY A 143 -10.14 -9.68 -7.91
C GLY A 143 -10.90 -10.50 -8.95
N ASN A 144 -11.42 -11.65 -8.51
CA ASN A 144 -12.18 -12.55 -9.38
C ASN A 144 -13.66 -12.60 -8.99
N TYR A 145 -14.49 -12.90 -9.98
CA TYR A 145 -15.91 -13.21 -9.81
C TYR A 145 -16.29 -14.41 -10.68
N TYR A 146 -17.47 -14.96 -10.46
CA TYR A 146 -17.99 -16.11 -11.19
C TYR A 146 -19.42 -15.84 -11.67
N VAL A 147 -19.73 -16.30 -12.89
CA VAL A 147 -21.06 -16.15 -13.50
C VAL A 147 -21.63 -17.52 -13.82
N THR A 148 -22.71 -17.88 -13.14
CA THR A 148 -23.55 -19.03 -13.46
C THR A 148 -24.63 -18.54 -14.41
N SER A 149 -24.64 -19.04 -15.65
CA SER A 149 -25.58 -18.58 -16.68
C SER A 149 -25.95 -19.73 -17.62
N TYR A 150 -27.15 -20.27 -17.44
CA TYR A 150 -27.68 -21.35 -18.26
C TYR A 150 -29.21 -21.33 -18.24
N ARG A 151 -29.82 -22.17 -19.08
CA ARG A 151 -31.25 -22.49 -19.00
C ARG A 151 -31.44 -23.99 -18.96
N TYR A 152 -32.56 -24.44 -18.40
CA TYR A 152 -32.94 -25.84 -18.39
C TYR A 152 -34.42 -26.02 -18.72
N ARG A 153 -34.79 -27.19 -19.25
CA ARG A 153 -36.20 -27.50 -19.52
C ARG A 153 -36.95 -27.75 -18.22
N ARG A 154 -38.07 -27.06 -18.01
CA ARG A 154 -38.93 -27.22 -16.82
C ARG A 154 -39.40 -28.68 -16.66
N THR A 155 -39.65 -29.35 -17.78
CA THR A 155 -40.12 -30.75 -17.85
C THR A 155 -39.01 -31.79 -17.66
N ASP A 156 -37.75 -31.44 -17.94
CA ASP A 156 -36.58 -32.30 -17.70
C ASP A 156 -35.36 -31.42 -17.40
N PRO A 157 -35.09 -31.14 -16.10
CA PRO A 157 -33.97 -30.29 -15.69
C PRO A 157 -32.58 -30.83 -16.05
N SER A 158 -32.45 -32.09 -16.50
CA SER A 158 -31.17 -32.62 -16.98
C SER A 158 -30.78 -32.09 -18.36
N ILE A 159 -31.75 -31.55 -19.12
CA ILE A 159 -31.51 -30.89 -20.40
C ILE A 159 -31.17 -29.42 -20.13
N THR A 160 -29.88 -29.12 -20.09
CA THR A 160 -29.33 -27.80 -19.82
C THR A 160 -28.60 -27.21 -21.02
N GLU A 161 -28.70 -25.90 -21.22
CA GLU A 161 -27.97 -25.16 -22.25
C GLU A 161 -27.29 -23.94 -21.63
N ASN A 162 -26.00 -23.73 -21.94
CA ASN A 162 -25.28 -22.54 -21.52
C ASN A 162 -25.85 -21.32 -22.23
N ILE A 163 -26.00 -20.21 -21.49
CA ILE A 163 -26.50 -18.96 -22.04
C ILE A 163 -25.42 -17.90 -21.88
N GLY A 164 -24.99 -17.33 -23.00
CA GLY A 164 -24.01 -16.25 -23.00
C GLY A 164 -24.49 -15.04 -22.21
N TRP A 165 -23.56 -14.29 -21.65
CA TRP A 165 -23.83 -13.09 -20.87
C TRP A 165 -22.86 -11.98 -21.25
N THR A 166 -23.27 -10.74 -20.99
CA THR A 166 -22.45 -9.54 -21.12
C THR A 166 -22.51 -8.72 -19.84
N ALA A 167 -21.50 -7.90 -19.62
CA ALA A 167 -21.42 -6.99 -18.50
C ALA A 167 -20.88 -5.63 -18.96
N GLU A 168 -21.40 -4.56 -18.39
CA GLU A 168 -20.99 -3.21 -18.69
C GLU A 168 -20.71 -2.41 -17.41
N TRP A 169 -19.90 -1.38 -17.57
CA TRP A 169 -19.65 -0.40 -16.52
C TRP A 169 -20.92 0.38 -16.23
N ASN A 170 -21.29 0.46 -14.95
CA ASN A 170 -22.39 1.31 -14.50
C ASN A 170 -21.84 2.62 -13.91
N SER A 171 -21.08 2.52 -12.82
CA SER A 171 -20.58 3.70 -12.12
C SER A 171 -19.31 3.40 -11.33
N GLY A 172 -18.62 4.48 -10.96
CA GLY A 172 -17.50 4.41 -10.03
C GLY A 172 -17.31 5.72 -9.32
N THR A 173 -16.86 5.63 -8.08
CA THR A 173 -16.47 6.78 -7.26
C THR A 173 -15.11 6.57 -6.63
N GLU A 174 -14.34 7.64 -6.50
CA GLU A 174 -13.17 7.70 -5.64
C GLU A 174 -13.47 8.58 -4.43
N THR A 175 -13.12 8.09 -3.23
CA THR A 175 -13.38 8.78 -1.96
C THR A 175 -12.08 9.37 -1.42
N ASP A 176 -12.05 10.69 -1.23
CA ASP A 176 -11.04 11.34 -0.40
C ASP A 176 -11.27 10.97 1.07
N GLU A 177 -10.38 10.14 1.61
CA GLU A 177 -10.52 9.58 2.96
C GLU A 177 -10.45 10.64 4.06
N MET A 178 -9.74 11.75 3.85
CA MET A 178 -9.58 12.79 4.87
C MET A 178 -10.83 13.67 4.98
N TYR A 179 -11.42 14.03 3.84
CA TYR A 179 -12.60 14.91 3.80
C TYR A 179 -13.92 14.14 3.69
N ASN A 180 -13.86 12.82 3.47
CA ASN A 180 -15.00 11.95 3.19
C ASN A 180 -15.86 12.48 2.04
N ILE A 181 -15.20 12.96 0.99
CA ILE A 181 -15.82 13.48 -0.24
C ILE A 181 -15.62 12.45 -1.33
N SER A 182 -16.71 12.01 -1.96
CA SER A 182 -16.65 11.06 -3.06
C SER A 182 -16.98 11.74 -4.38
N GLU A 183 -16.14 11.53 -5.38
CA GLU A 183 -16.30 12.07 -6.73
C GLU A 183 -16.43 10.92 -7.75
N SER A 184 -17.21 11.13 -8.81
CA SER A 184 -17.34 10.15 -9.89
C SER A 184 -16.01 9.99 -10.62
N VAL A 185 -15.64 8.74 -10.91
CA VAL A 185 -14.50 8.38 -11.78
C VAL A 185 -14.99 7.67 -13.02
N SER A 186 -14.25 7.80 -14.13
CA SER A 186 -14.55 7.08 -15.37
C SER A 186 -14.02 5.63 -15.35
N TYR A 187 -14.51 4.81 -16.29
CA TYR A 187 -14.04 3.44 -16.47
C TYR A 187 -12.53 3.42 -16.76
N GLU A 188 -12.04 4.30 -17.62
CA GLU A 188 -10.64 4.37 -18.04
C GLU A 188 -9.69 4.80 -16.92
N GLU A 189 -10.17 5.57 -15.94
CA GLU A 189 -9.40 5.99 -14.76
C GLU A 189 -9.35 4.91 -13.67
N ALA A 190 -10.40 4.11 -13.55
CA ALA A 190 -10.58 3.18 -12.44
C ALA A 190 -10.25 1.73 -12.78
N VAL A 191 -10.43 1.30 -14.04
CA VAL A 191 -10.38 -0.11 -14.44
C VAL A 191 -9.19 -0.38 -15.36
N THR A 192 -8.36 -1.35 -14.99
CA THR A 192 -7.18 -1.77 -15.78
C THR A 192 -7.45 -3.03 -16.61
N ALA A 193 -8.39 -3.86 -16.18
CA ALA A 193 -8.82 -5.05 -16.90
C ALA A 193 -10.25 -5.43 -16.47
N PHE A 194 -11.08 -5.93 -17.40
CA PHE A 194 -12.38 -6.46 -17.05
C PHE A 194 -12.81 -7.56 -18.03
N THR A 195 -13.24 -8.69 -17.50
CA THR A 195 -13.94 -9.69 -18.30
C THR A 195 -15.38 -9.21 -18.50
N GLY A 196 -15.77 -8.81 -19.71
CA GLY A 196 -17.09 -8.21 -19.98
C GLY A 196 -18.12 -9.17 -20.57
N SER A 197 -17.77 -10.42 -20.83
CA SER A 197 -18.68 -11.41 -21.43
C SER A 197 -18.20 -12.84 -21.22
N GLY A 198 -19.12 -13.79 -21.39
CA GLY A 198 -18.83 -15.22 -21.31
C GLY A 198 -19.89 -16.07 -21.98
N SER A 199 -19.58 -17.35 -22.20
CA SER A 199 -20.48 -18.31 -22.85
C SER A 199 -21.59 -18.84 -21.95
N GLY A 200 -21.48 -18.60 -20.64
CA GLY A 200 -22.32 -19.20 -19.62
C GLY A 200 -21.92 -20.64 -19.28
N GLY A 201 -22.46 -21.12 -18.18
CA GLY A 201 -22.20 -22.43 -17.61
C GLY A 201 -23.05 -22.69 -16.36
N THR A 202 -23.15 -23.96 -15.98
CA THR A 202 -23.77 -24.39 -14.72
C THR A 202 -22.83 -24.13 -13.54
N GLU A 203 -23.29 -24.29 -12.30
CA GLU A 203 -22.46 -24.06 -11.10
C GLU A 203 -21.11 -24.81 -11.13
N SER A 204 -21.11 -26.05 -11.62
CA SER A 204 -19.90 -26.89 -11.74
C SER A 204 -18.91 -26.44 -12.83
N ALA A 205 -19.36 -25.58 -13.75
CA ALA A 205 -18.60 -25.13 -14.93
C ALA A 205 -18.87 -23.64 -15.24
N ARG A 206 -19.08 -22.84 -14.19
CA ARG A 206 -19.39 -21.41 -14.28
C ARG A 206 -18.21 -20.63 -14.85
N ASP A 207 -18.49 -19.54 -15.55
CA ASP A 207 -17.44 -18.69 -16.12
C ASP A 207 -16.69 -17.98 -14.99
N LYS A 208 -15.36 -17.93 -15.06
CA LYS A 208 -14.52 -17.11 -14.17
C LYS A 208 -14.19 -15.81 -14.87
N GLY A 209 -14.51 -14.68 -14.24
CA GLY A 209 -14.13 -13.35 -14.68
C GLY A 209 -13.14 -12.69 -13.72
N THR A 210 -12.39 -11.73 -14.25
CA THR A 210 -11.45 -10.90 -13.47
C THR A 210 -11.82 -9.42 -13.63
N VAL A 211 -11.64 -8.67 -12.55
CA VAL A 211 -11.66 -7.21 -12.53
C VAL A 211 -10.32 -6.71 -11.99
N GLY A 212 -9.65 -5.90 -12.80
CA GLY A 212 -8.45 -5.16 -12.46
C GLY A 212 -8.80 -3.69 -12.26
N VAL A 213 -8.30 -3.09 -11.20
CA VAL A 213 -8.49 -1.67 -10.85
C VAL A 213 -7.16 -0.95 -10.78
N THR A 214 -7.18 0.37 -11.00
CA THR A 214 -5.99 1.19 -10.76
C THR A 214 -5.60 1.16 -9.27
N LYS A 215 -4.31 1.33 -8.97
CA LYS A 215 -3.86 1.41 -7.58
C LYS A 215 -4.43 2.67 -6.92
N ASN A 216 -4.68 2.62 -5.60
CA ASN A 216 -5.19 3.75 -4.83
C ASN A 216 -4.41 5.04 -5.10
N THR A 217 -5.11 6.17 -5.15
CA THR A 217 -4.48 7.49 -5.30
C THR A 217 -3.97 7.98 -3.96
N MET A 218 -2.68 8.26 -3.83
CA MET A 218 -2.10 8.86 -2.63
C MET A 218 -2.36 10.37 -2.57
N LYS A 219 -2.65 10.88 -1.39
CA LYS A 219 -2.81 12.29 -1.03
C LYS A 219 -2.11 12.57 0.29
N THR A 220 -1.80 13.83 0.53
CA THR A 220 -1.09 14.30 1.72
C THR A 220 -1.55 15.72 2.06
N ASN A 221 -1.54 16.07 3.33
CA ASN A 221 -1.80 17.44 3.78
C ASN A 221 -0.52 18.26 3.99
N TYR A 222 0.63 17.72 3.60
CA TYR A 222 1.92 18.35 3.80
C TYR A 222 2.48 18.93 2.48
N PRO A 223 2.64 20.26 2.37
CA PRO A 223 3.13 20.89 1.14
C PRO A 223 4.53 20.42 0.70
N GLY A 224 5.40 19.97 1.62
CA GLY A 224 6.72 19.45 1.26
C GLY A 224 6.66 18.16 0.44
N ASP A 225 5.64 17.32 0.66
CA ASP A 225 5.40 16.13 -0.16
C ASP A 225 4.95 16.51 -1.58
N GLU A 226 4.14 17.58 -1.73
CA GLU A 226 3.76 18.10 -3.05
C GLU A 226 4.97 18.63 -3.84
N ILE A 227 5.93 19.25 -3.15
CA ILE A 227 7.21 19.67 -3.75
C ILE A 227 7.99 18.43 -4.24
N LEU A 228 8.06 17.36 -3.44
CA LEU A 228 8.70 16.12 -3.87
C LEU A 228 8.00 15.54 -5.10
N MET A 229 6.67 15.41 -5.07
CA MET A 229 5.86 14.87 -6.16
C MET A 229 5.95 15.70 -7.44
N SER A 230 6.15 17.02 -7.35
CA SER A 230 6.26 17.89 -8.52
C SER A 230 7.69 18.04 -9.05
N SER A 231 8.70 17.67 -8.28
CA SER A 231 10.12 17.79 -8.67
C SER A 231 10.47 17.03 -9.96
N GLU A 232 11.45 17.55 -10.71
CA GLU A 232 11.94 16.93 -11.94
C GLU A 232 12.55 15.54 -11.68
N PRO A 233 12.20 14.49 -12.44
CA PRO A 233 12.74 13.17 -12.21
C PRO A 233 14.26 13.12 -12.37
N LYS A 234 14.93 12.36 -11.51
CA LYS A 234 16.37 12.10 -11.62
C LYS A 234 16.62 10.71 -12.20
N GLY A 235 17.41 10.65 -13.27
CA GLY A 235 17.74 9.41 -13.94
C GLY A 235 16.55 8.75 -14.65
N SER A 236 16.82 7.63 -15.29
CA SER A 236 15.82 6.80 -15.98
C SER A 236 16.19 5.32 -15.85
N PRO A 237 15.31 4.38 -16.22
CA PRO A 237 15.65 2.95 -16.22
C PRO A 237 16.91 2.62 -17.04
N ASP A 238 17.11 3.29 -18.18
CA ASP A 238 18.27 3.08 -19.05
C ASP A 238 19.52 3.85 -18.58
N ASN A 239 19.35 4.93 -17.82
CA ASN A 239 20.44 5.71 -17.26
C ASN A 239 20.15 6.12 -15.80
N PRO A 240 20.28 5.18 -14.84
CA PRO A 240 20.00 5.48 -13.45
C PRO A 240 20.98 6.51 -12.86
N TYR A 241 20.46 7.37 -11.99
CA TYR A 241 21.20 8.44 -11.33
C TYR A 241 22.07 7.89 -10.18
N ASP A 242 23.40 8.00 -10.31
CA ASP A 242 24.34 7.53 -9.28
C ASP A 242 24.42 8.52 -8.11
N LEU A 243 23.87 8.14 -6.96
CA LEU A 243 23.83 8.98 -5.76
C LEU A 243 25.22 9.19 -5.12
N SER A 244 26.23 8.39 -5.51
CA SER A 244 27.59 8.50 -5.01
C SER A 244 28.48 9.45 -5.81
N THR A 245 28.07 9.83 -7.02
CA THR A 245 28.84 10.72 -7.91
C THR A 245 28.16 12.05 -8.17
N HIS A 246 27.14 12.39 -7.38
CA HIS A 246 26.47 13.69 -7.49
C HIS A 246 26.30 14.33 -6.12
N ASP A 247 26.51 15.65 -6.08
CA ASP A 247 26.17 16.46 -4.92
C ASP A 247 24.66 16.75 -4.84
N GLU A 248 24.26 17.47 -3.79
CA GLU A 248 22.87 17.87 -3.52
C GLU A 248 22.31 18.84 -4.56
N SER A 249 23.18 19.60 -5.22
CA SER A 249 22.82 20.53 -6.30
C SER A 249 22.72 19.82 -7.65
N GLY A 250 23.01 18.52 -7.69
CA GLY A 250 23.02 17.71 -8.91
C GLY A 250 24.29 17.82 -9.73
N ASN A 251 25.35 18.45 -9.20
CA ASN A 251 26.63 18.52 -9.90
C ASN A 251 27.35 17.18 -9.79
N THR A 252 28.03 16.78 -10.86
CA THR A 252 28.90 15.62 -10.83
C THR A 252 30.11 15.87 -9.92
N ILE A 253 30.36 14.93 -9.02
CA ILE A 253 31.51 14.90 -8.12
C ILE A 253 32.26 13.58 -8.25
N ALA A 254 33.51 13.55 -7.78
CA ALA A 254 34.22 12.30 -7.61
C ALA A 254 33.48 11.40 -6.60
N ARG A 255 33.43 10.09 -6.90
CA ARG A 255 32.68 9.11 -6.11
C ARG A 255 32.96 9.27 -4.61
N THR A 256 31.90 9.44 -3.83
CA THR A 256 31.93 9.53 -2.37
C THR A 256 30.76 8.73 -1.81
N THR A 257 31.06 7.70 -1.03
CA THR A 257 30.08 6.73 -0.57
C THR A 257 29.68 6.96 0.90
N ALA A 258 28.48 6.53 1.28
CA ALA A 258 27.94 6.67 2.65
C ALA A 258 26.93 5.54 2.93
N ASN A 259 26.43 5.44 4.17
CA ASN A 259 25.35 4.51 4.50
C ASN A 259 23.95 5.11 4.35
N CYS A 260 23.85 6.44 4.37
CA CYS A 260 22.61 7.17 4.07
C CYS A 260 22.78 7.98 2.78
N TYR A 261 21.78 7.92 1.91
CA TYR A 261 21.66 8.76 0.72
C TYR A 261 20.34 9.52 0.76
N VAL A 262 20.39 10.78 0.34
CA VAL A 262 19.21 11.66 0.32
C VAL A 262 18.62 11.71 -1.08
N VAL A 263 17.31 11.51 -1.17
CA VAL A 263 16.53 11.62 -2.41
C VAL A 263 15.49 12.72 -2.23
N ASN A 264 15.38 13.60 -3.23
CA ASN A 264 14.50 14.76 -3.20
C ASN A 264 13.60 14.88 -4.43
N ALA A 265 13.48 13.82 -5.23
CA ALA A 265 12.73 13.80 -6.48
C ALA A 265 12.32 12.36 -6.83
N PRO A 266 11.34 12.17 -7.73
CA PRO A 266 11.09 10.86 -8.33
C PRO A 266 12.22 10.47 -9.30
N GLY A 267 12.24 9.23 -9.75
CA GLY A 267 13.16 8.77 -10.80
C GLY A 267 13.85 7.45 -10.47
N THR A 268 14.90 7.11 -11.23
CA THR A 268 15.64 5.85 -11.08
C THR A 268 17.06 6.14 -10.62
N TYR A 269 17.45 5.51 -9.52
CA TYR A 269 18.70 5.73 -8.81
C TYR A 269 19.56 4.48 -8.77
N LYS A 270 20.86 4.66 -8.58
CA LYS A 270 21.79 3.55 -8.36
C LYS A 270 22.82 3.84 -7.27
N LEU A 271 23.26 2.78 -6.59
CA LEU A 271 24.29 2.78 -5.57
C LEU A 271 25.40 1.78 -5.92
N PRO A 272 26.68 2.16 -5.88
CA PRO A 272 27.76 1.20 -6.07
C PRO A 272 27.82 0.25 -4.88
N LEU A 273 28.20 -1.01 -5.11
CA LEU A 273 28.40 -1.99 -4.03
C LEU A 273 29.72 -1.73 -3.27
N VAL A 274 29.70 -0.68 -2.43
CA VAL A 274 30.83 -0.20 -1.64
C VAL A 274 30.37 -0.01 -0.18
N TYR A 275 31.21 -0.40 0.77
CA TYR A 275 30.95 -0.17 2.20
C TYR A 275 30.90 1.33 2.49
N GLY A 276 29.84 1.81 3.14
CA GLY A 276 29.68 3.15 3.70
C GLY A 276 30.67 4.21 3.21
N ASN A 277 31.48 4.78 4.11
CA ASN A 277 32.48 5.83 3.83
C ASN A 277 33.79 5.32 3.17
N ALA A 278 33.81 4.14 2.54
CA ALA A 278 35.06 3.51 2.10
C ALA A 278 35.69 4.12 0.84
N ILE A 279 34.94 4.91 0.06
CA ILE A 279 35.46 5.75 -1.01
C ILE A 279 35.08 7.21 -0.70
N LYS A 280 36.08 8.10 -0.65
CA LYS A 280 35.90 9.56 -0.45
C LYS A 280 36.70 10.31 -1.50
N ASN A 281 36.06 11.23 -2.21
CA ASN A 281 36.67 12.03 -3.28
C ASN A 281 37.38 11.18 -4.36
N GLY A 282 36.77 10.06 -4.76
CA GLY A 282 37.28 9.15 -5.79
C GLY A 282 38.42 8.23 -5.36
N ALA A 283 38.86 8.30 -4.10
CA ALA A 283 39.95 7.47 -3.58
C ALA A 283 39.48 6.57 -2.43
N VAL A 284 40.21 5.47 -2.24
CA VAL A 284 40.01 4.55 -1.12
C VAL A 284 40.29 5.26 0.20
N ASN A 285 39.31 5.28 1.11
CA ASN A 285 39.40 5.92 2.41
C ASN A 285 39.85 4.92 3.50
N TYR A 286 41.13 4.58 3.52
CA TYR A 286 41.72 3.63 4.50
C TYR A 286 41.50 4.01 5.97
N SER A 287 41.19 5.27 6.26
CA SER A 287 40.91 5.71 7.62
C SER A 287 39.53 5.28 8.13
N SER A 288 38.63 4.84 7.26
CA SER A 288 37.22 4.55 7.61
C SER A 288 36.96 3.13 8.16
N TRP A 289 37.96 2.26 8.20
CA TRP A 289 37.86 0.94 8.83
C TRP A 289 39.20 0.51 9.45
N ASN A 290 39.17 -0.58 10.22
CA ASN A 290 40.37 -1.20 10.80
C ASN A 290 40.21 -2.74 10.85
N SER A 291 41.11 -3.45 11.55
CA SER A 291 41.14 -4.91 11.62
C SER A 291 39.96 -5.56 12.35
N ASP A 292 39.25 -4.80 13.19
CA ASP A 292 38.14 -5.32 13.99
C ASP A 292 36.83 -5.36 13.20
N PHE A 293 36.77 -4.67 12.06
CA PHE A 293 35.56 -4.53 11.25
C PHE A 293 35.29 -5.78 10.43
N LYS A 294 34.03 -6.22 10.39
CA LYS A 294 33.62 -7.50 9.81
C LYS A 294 32.58 -7.33 8.70
N ASP A 295 32.68 -8.18 7.68
CA ASP A 295 31.66 -8.31 6.65
C ASP A 295 30.45 -9.12 7.16
N TYR A 296 29.48 -9.32 6.27
CA TYR A 296 28.23 -10.03 6.58
C TYR A 296 28.41 -11.48 7.01
N VAL A 297 29.54 -12.13 6.70
CA VAL A 297 29.85 -13.52 7.12
C VAL A 297 30.91 -13.58 8.23
N GLY A 298 31.31 -12.43 8.78
CA GLY A 298 32.26 -12.35 9.90
C GLY A 298 33.73 -12.30 9.51
N ASN A 299 34.07 -12.15 8.23
CA ASN A 299 35.46 -11.96 7.80
C ASN A 299 35.90 -10.52 8.00
N GLN A 300 37.20 -10.30 8.21
CA GLN A 300 37.74 -8.94 8.30
C GLN A 300 37.56 -8.18 6.97
N ILE A 301 37.05 -6.95 7.05
CA ILE A 301 37.00 -6.04 5.91
C ILE A 301 38.42 -5.53 5.61
N SER A 302 38.87 -5.76 4.38
CA SER A 302 40.23 -5.44 3.93
C SER A 302 40.27 -4.45 2.75
N GLY A 303 39.10 -4.08 2.22
CA GLY A 303 38.98 -3.17 1.09
C GLY A 303 37.61 -2.50 1.02
N PRO A 304 37.41 -1.59 0.06
CA PRO A 304 36.21 -0.74 0.02
C PRO A 304 34.97 -1.44 -0.52
N TYR A 305 35.13 -2.47 -1.35
CA TYR A 305 34.03 -3.15 -2.03
C TYR A 305 33.40 -4.23 -1.15
N ILE A 306 32.08 -4.40 -1.25
CA ILE A 306 31.36 -5.45 -0.53
C ILE A 306 31.95 -6.82 -0.93
N SER A 307 32.39 -7.59 0.07
CA SER A 307 32.97 -8.91 -0.15
C SER A 307 31.90 -9.95 -0.50
N GLY A 308 32.25 -10.95 -1.31
CA GLY A 308 31.33 -12.01 -1.77
C GLY A 308 30.78 -11.76 -3.17
N THR A 309 29.82 -12.58 -3.58
CA THR A 309 29.18 -12.49 -4.91
C THR A 309 27.73 -12.06 -4.76
N PRO A 310 27.35 -10.86 -5.25
CA PRO A 310 25.97 -10.39 -5.19
C PRO A 310 25.07 -11.22 -6.14
N HIS A 311 23.84 -11.45 -5.73
CA HIS A 311 22.84 -12.23 -6.47
C HIS A 311 21.65 -11.35 -6.89
N ASP A 312 21.02 -10.66 -5.94
CA ASP A 312 19.92 -9.74 -6.19
C ASP A 312 19.94 -8.56 -5.21
N CYS A 313 18.98 -7.65 -5.37
CA CYS A 313 18.74 -6.53 -4.46
C CYS A 313 17.27 -6.52 -4.04
N VAL A 314 16.97 -5.99 -2.86
CA VAL A 314 15.62 -6.02 -2.29
C VAL A 314 15.31 -4.77 -1.47
N LEU A 315 14.01 -4.44 -1.36
CA LEU A 315 13.50 -3.56 -0.31
C LEU A 315 13.49 -4.34 1.00
N VAL A 316 14.23 -3.88 2.01
CA VAL A 316 14.08 -4.41 3.36
C VAL A 316 12.78 -3.83 3.93
N TRP A 317 12.72 -2.51 4.10
CA TRP A 317 11.51 -1.82 4.55
C TRP A 317 11.44 -0.38 4.05
N SER A 318 10.24 0.20 3.97
CA SER A 318 10.02 1.65 3.85
C SER A 318 8.79 2.11 4.60
N ASP A 319 8.88 3.25 5.31
CA ASP A 319 7.71 3.91 5.92
C ASP A 319 6.96 4.83 4.94
N GLY A 320 7.29 4.78 3.64
CA GLY A 320 6.48 5.30 2.54
C GLY A 320 6.01 4.15 1.64
N PHE A 321 4.70 3.99 1.48
CA PHE A 321 4.10 2.85 0.78
C PHE A 321 4.05 3.07 -0.73
N PHE A 322 4.38 2.02 -1.50
CA PHE A 322 4.33 1.90 -2.96
C PHE A 322 5.29 2.82 -3.73
N MET A 323 6.16 3.55 -3.03
CA MET A 323 7.08 4.49 -3.66
C MET A 323 8.35 3.81 -4.19
N PHE A 324 8.87 2.78 -3.51
CA PHE A 324 10.07 2.06 -3.95
C PHE A 324 9.68 0.97 -4.96
N LYS A 325 10.25 1.02 -6.17
CA LYS A 325 9.98 0.09 -7.27
C LYS A 325 11.26 -0.39 -7.93
N ASP A 326 11.14 -1.43 -8.76
CA ASP A 326 12.18 -1.93 -9.66
C ASP A 326 13.55 -2.13 -8.99
N ILE A 327 13.56 -2.65 -7.76
CA ILE A 327 14.80 -2.88 -7.03
C ILE A 327 15.48 -4.10 -7.61
N HIS A 328 16.68 -3.93 -8.15
CA HIS A 328 17.42 -5.02 -8.77
C HIS A 328 18.94 -4.79 -8.74
N LEU A 329 19.66 -5.86 -9.05
CA LEU A 329 21.11 -5.84 -9.25
C LEU A 329 21.41 -5.58 -10.74
N ASP A 330 22.11 -4.50 -11.04
CA ASP A 330 22.69 -4.27 -12.36
C ASP A 330 24.16 -4.71 -12.38
N THR A 331 24.48 -5.66 -13.25
CA THR A 331 25.83 -6.20 -13.45
C THR A 331 26.46 -5.76 -14.78
N LYS A 332 25.75 -4.95 -15.57
CA LYS A 332 26.17 -4.55 -16.93
C LYS A 332 27.09 -3.33 -16.94
N SER A 333 27.13 -2.57 -15.86
CA SER A 333 27.97 -1.37 -15.75
C SER A 333 29.47 -1.71 -15.81
N ALA A 334 30.22 -0.90 -16.56
CA ALA A 334 31.68 -1.00 -16.65
C ALA A 334 32.39 -0.64 -15.32
N ASP A 335 31.72 0.09 -14.43
CA ASP A 335 32.25 0.54 -13.14
C ASP A 335 32.03 -0.49 -12.00
N GLY A 336 31.53 -1.68 -12.33
CA GLY A 336 31.17 -2.74 -11.39
C GLY A 336 29.66 -2.84 -11.14
N PRO A 337 29.22 -3.80 -10.30
CA PRO A 337 27.81 -3.99 -10.02
C PRO A 337 27.20 -2.85 -9.21
N TYR A 338 25.92 -2.59 -9.45
CA TYR A 338 25.12 -1.56 -8.81
C TYR A 338 23.81 -2.13 -8.26
N LEU A 339 23.38 -1.63 -7.10
CA LEU A 339 21.99 -1.71 -6.69
C LEU A 339 21.22 -0.60 -7.39
N VAL A 340 20.15 -0.93 -8.11
CA VAL A 340 19.27 0.03 -8.80
C VAL A 340 17.89 -0.01 -8.16
N PHE A 341 17.24 1.14 -8.03
CA PHE A 341 15.85 1.26 -7.56
C PHE A 341 15.18 2.50 -8.17
N SER A 342 13.85 2.46 -8.28
CA SER A 342 13.02 3.58 -8.71
C SER A 342 12.20 4.14 -7.56
N ILE A 343 11.96 5.45 -7.59
CA ILE A 343 11.05 6.18 -6.71
C ILE A 343 9.88 6.70 -7.53
N ASP A 344 8.69 6.16 -7.29
CA ASP A 344 7.46 6.51 -8.01
C ASP A 344 6.91 7.85 -7.54
N ARG A 345 6.71 8.76 -8.51
CA ARG A 345 6.11 10.08 -8.30
C ARG A 345 4.75 10.02 -7.64
N ASN A 346 3.91 9.06 -8.02
CA ASN A 346 2.50 9.02 -7.58
C ASN A 346 2.33 8.65 -6.11
N PHE A 347 3.40 8.17 -5.46
CA PHE A 347 3.42 7.75 -4.06
C PHE A 347 4.50 8.48 -3.26
N LEU A 348 5.15 9.48 -3.87
CA LEU A 348 6.30 10.14 -3.30
C LEU A 348 5.92 11.07 -2.15
N GLN A 349 6.57 10.88 -1.02
CA GLN A 349 6.38 11.62 0.22
C GLN A 349 7.69 11.59 1.01
N GLN A 350 7.86 12.48 2.00
CA GLN A 350 8.92 12.31 2.98
C GLN A 350 8.80 10.93 3.64
N ALA A 351 9.89 10.18 3.61
CA ALA A 351 9.94 8.79 4.05
C ALA A 351 11.39 8.34 4.26
N ASN A 352 11.53 7.17 4.83
CA ASN A 352 12.75 6.40 4.99
C ASN A 352 12.55 5.05 4.31
N GLY A 353 13.62 4.55 3.68
CA GLY A 353 13.66 3.20 3.13
C GLY A 353 15.02 2.56 3.37
N VAL A 354 15.06 1.24 3.45
CA VAL A 354 16.30 0.46 3.49
C VAL A 354 16.30 -0.48 2.29
N VAL A 355 17.28 -0.30 1.42
CA VAL A 355 17.55 -1.18 0.28
C VAL A 355 18.81 -1.99 0.54
N ALA A 356 18.84 -3.23 0.09
CA ALA A 356 19.93 -4.15 0.38
C ALA A 356 20.34 -4.97 -0.84
N VAL A 357 21.61 -5.39 -0.87
CA VAL A 357 22.12 -6.40 -1.80
C VAL A 357 22.24 -7.73 -1.05
N ARG A 358 21.89 -8.83 -1.71
CA ARG A 358 21.95 -10.18 -1.13
C ARG A 358 22.84 -11.11 -1.92
N ASP A 359 23.32 -12.15 -1.24
CA ASP A 359 23.98 -13.28 -1.89
C ASP A 359 22.96 -14.34 -2.36
N ASN A 360 23.45 -15.42 -2.96
CA ASN A 360 22.61 -16.50 -3.49
C ASN A 360 21.84 -17.31 -2.42
N GLN A 361 22.14 -17.09 -1.13
CA GLN A 361 21.42 -17.70 -0.01
C GLN A 361 20.35 -16.76 0.55
N GLY A 362 20.14 -15.59 -0.07
CA GLY A 362 19.22 -14.57 0.42
C GLY A 362 19.74 -13.81 1.64
N ARG A 363 21.04 -13.91 1.97
CA ARG A 363 21.63 -13.17 3.09
C ARG A 363 21.97 -11.76 2.65
N ILE A 364 21.53 -10.76 3.41
CA ILE A 364 21.91 -9.37 3.17
C ILE A 364 23.42 -9.21 3.37
N MET A 365 24.13 -8.78 2.33
CA MET A 365 25.58 -8.54 2.35
C MET A 365 25.90 -7.14 2.86
N TRP A 366 25.05 -6.17 2.48
CA TRP A 366 25.06 -4.80 2.96
C TRP A 366 23.73 -4.13 2.64
N SER A 367 23.40 -3.06 3.37
CA SER A 367 22.18 -2.28 3.17
C SER A 367 22.48 -0.79 3.35
N TRP A 368 21.65 0.02 2.69
CA TRP A 368 21.74 1.48 2.69
C TRP A 368 20.40 2.09 3.08
N HIS A 369 20.47 3.17 3.85
CA HIS A 369 19.34 4.03 4.20
C HIS A 369 19.10 5.04 3.08
N ILE A 370 17.91 5.05 2.51
CA ILE A 370 17.42 6.08 1.61
C ILE A 370 16.52 7.01 2.42
N TRP A 371 16.94 8.26 2.58
CA TRP A 371 16.14 9.29 3.24
C TRP A 371 15.53 10.20 2.19
N VAL A 372 14.21 10.16 2.09
CA VAL A 372 13.44 10.94 1.14
C VAL A 372 12.95 12.21 1.82
N THR A 373 13.39 13.36 1.32
CA THR A 373 13.07 14.67 1.91
C THR A 373 13.28 15.79 0.90
N GLU A 374 12.38 16.77 0.89
CA GLU A 374 12.49 18.01 0.12
C GLU A 374 13.53 18.96 0.72
N ARG A 375 13.81 18.82 2.02
CA ARG A 375 14.78 19.66 2.75
C ARG A 375 16.18 19.56 2.14
N ASN A 376 16.79 20.72 1.92
CA ASN A 376 18.22 20.78 1.63
C ASN A 376 19.05 20.63 2.91
N ILE A 377 19.41 19.39 3.25
CA ILE A 377 20.13 19.09 4.49
C ILE A 377 21.60 19.51 4.49
N TYR A 378 22.18 19.86 3.33
CA TYR A 378 23.63 20.05 3.17
C TYR A 378 24.06 21.49 3.37
N THR A 379 23.24 22.46 2.94
CA THR A 379 23.62 23.88 2.96
C THR A 379 22.68 24.76 3.78
N GLU A 380 21.45 24.35 4.01
CA GLU A 380 20.44 25.18 4.69
C GLU A 380 20.27 24.79 6.16
N ASN A 381 20.02 25.80 7.00
CA ASN A 381 19.68 25.65 8.42
C ASN A 381 20.69 24.82 9.24
N ILE A 382 21.97 24.84 8.82
CA ILE A 382 23.06 24.23 9.58
C ILE A 382 23.33 25.06 10.84
N HIS A 383 23.27 24.41 12.00
CA HIS A 383 23.45 25.08 13.29
C HIS A 383 24.93 25.06 13.71
N ASN A 384 25.53 26.23 13.83
CA ASN A 384 26.92 26.37 14.28
C ASN A 384 26.98 26.37 15.81
N LEU A 385 27.41 25.27 16.43
CA LEU A 385 27.61 25.14 17.86
C LEU A 385 29.00 25.68 18.24
N TYR A 386 29.06 26.75 19.04
CA TYR A 386 30.32 27.40 19.40
C TYR A 386 30.87 26.80 20.70
N ASP A 387 31.91 25.98 20.62
CA ASP A 387 32.57 25.39 21.79
C ASP A 387 33.28 26.48 22.60
N TYR A 388 32.88 26.58 23.87
CA TYR A 388 33.36 27.61 24.77
C TYR A 388 34.14 27.06 25.98
N LYS A 389 34.34 25.74 26.13
CA LYS A 389 34.99 25.22 27.37
C LYS A 389 36.51 25.23 27.36
N ASP A 390 37.17 25.38 26.21
CA ASP A 390 38.64 25.40 26.11
C ASP A 390 39.20 26.70 25.49
N GLY A 391 38.35 27.69 25.21
CA GLY A 391 38.75 28.96 24.58
C GLY A 391 39.20 28.83 23.12
N SER A 392 39.04 27.65 22.49
CA SER A 392 39.61 27.34 21.16
C SER A 392 38.84 27.89 19.97
N SER A 393 37.76 28.66 20.16
CA SER A 393 36.86 29.17 19.09
C SER A 393 36.34 28.09 18.13
N ARG A 394 36.33 26.83 18.56
CA ARG A 394 35.93 25.68 17.73
C ARG A 394 34.43 25.70 17.47
N ILE A 395 34.04 25.35 16.25
CA ILE A 395 32.65 25.31 15.81
C ILE A 395 32.32 23.90 15.35
N TYR A 396 31.24 23.33 15.87
CA TYR A 396 30.65 22.10 15.33
C TYR A 396 29.41 22.45 14.53
N ARG A 397 29.36 22.04 13.27
CA ARG A 397 28.27 22.39 12.35
C ARG A 397 27.24 21.27 12.33
N MET A 398 26.17 21.41 13.10
CA MET A 398 25.13 20.39 13.31
C MET A 398 24.04 20.48 12.25
N MET A 399 23.58 19.31 11.79
CA MET A 399 22.50 19.17 10.83
C MET A 399 21.18 19.76 11.36
N GLN A 400 20.37 20.31 10.45
CA GLN A 400 19.12 21.00 10.75
C GLN A 400 18.11 20.13 11.51
N CYS A 401 18.10 18.82 11.30
CA CYS A 401 17.19 17.87 11.93
C CYS A 401 17.88 16.52 12.18
N ASN A 402 17.17 15.61 12.86
CA ASN A 402 17.67 14.26 13.11
C ASN A 402 17.74 13.46 11.80
N LEU A 403 18.64 12.49 11.75
CA LEU A 403 18.81 11.61 10.60
C LEU A 403 17.53 10.81 10.32
N GLY A 404 17.02 10.91 9.09
CA GLY A 404 15.77 10.26 8.69
C GLY A 404 14.51 10.97 9.17
N TRP A 405 14.59 12.29 9.39
CA TRP A 405 13.46 13.11 9.79
C TRP A 405 12.30 13.05 8.79
N VAL A 406 11.09 12.93 9.33
CA VAL A 406 9.82 13.08 8.62
C VAL A 406 8.96 14.03 9.44
N ASP A 407 8.45 15.07 8.77
CA ASP A 407 7.58 16.08 9.35
C ASP A 407 6.20 15.53 9.70
N GLY A 408 5.54 16.21 10.64
CA GLY A 408 4.20 15.84 11.10
C GLY A 408 3.18 16.05 9.98
N LYS A 409 2.52 14.98 9.55
CA LYS A 409 1.59 15.00 8.42
C LYS A 409 0.57 13.88 8.45
N ILE A 410 -0.45 14.00 7.61
CA ILE A 410 -1.37 12.92 7.27
C ILE A 410 -1.15 12.58 5.81
N VAL A 411 -0.96 11.29 5.54
CA VAL A 411 -0.88 10.73 4.20
C VAL A 411 -1.99 9.71 4.08
N TYR A 412 -2.76 9.76 3.01
CA TYR A 412 -3.91 8.88 2.86
C TYR A 412 -4.05 8.41 1.42
N TYR A 413 -4.74 7.30 1.26
CA TYR A 413 -4.92 6.62 -0.01
C TYR A 413 -6.41 6.52 -0.27
N ASN A 414 -6.88 7.14 -1.34
CA ASN A 414 -8.29 7.18 -1.65
C ASN A 414 -8.82 5.79 -1.97
N GLY A 415 -9.97 5.44 -1.39
CA GLY A 415 -10.73 4.25 -1.75
C GLY A 415 -11.49 4.43 -3.07
N LYS A 416 -11.86 3.31 -3.69
CA LYS A 416 -12.72 3.31 -4.89
C LYS A 416 -13.87 2.32 -4.72
N ASP A 417 -15.07 2.74 -5.10
CA ASP A 417 -16.25 1.89 -5.18
C ASP A 417 -16.74 1.87 -6.63
N LEU A 418 -16.82 0.68 -7.23
CA LEU A 418 -17.18 0.45 -8.63
C LEU A 418 -18.39 -0.47 -8.74
N GLU A 419 -19.23 -0.25 -9.74
CA GLU A 419 -20.42 -1.06 -10.02
C GLU A 419 -20.48 -1.46 -11.50
N PHE A 420 -20.78 -2.73 -11.72
CA PHE A 420 -20.95 -3.33 -13.04
C PHE A 420 -22.32 -4.01 -13.13
N ASP A 421 -23.03 -3.79 -14.23
CA ASP A 421 -24.30 -4.43 -14.53
C ASP A 421 -24.08 -5.60 -15.49
N PHE A 422 -24.74 -6.72 -15.21
CA PHE A 422 -24.64 -7.98 -15.95
C PHE A 422 -25.98 -8.32 -16.59
N TYR A 423 -25.93 -8.91 -17.78
CA TYR A 423 -27.09 -9.25 -18.59
C TYR A 423 -26.95 -10.65 -19.15
N GLN A 424 -27.97 -11.47 -18.94
CA GLN A 424 -28.06 -12.78 -19.58
C GLN A 424 -28.78 -12.65 -20.93
N SER A 425 -28.19 -13.23 -21.98
CA SER A 425 -28.69 -13.09 -23.35
C SER A 425 -30.10 -13.68 -23.50
N GLY A 426 -31.06 -12.86 -23.96
CA GLY A 426 -32.40 -13.30 -24.34
C GLY A 426 -33.35 -13.67 -23.20
N SER A 427 -32.93 -13.60 -21.93
CA SER A 427 -33.79 -13.94 -20.78
C SER A 427 -34.39 -12.73 -20.05
N GLY A 428 -33.84 -11.53 -20.28
CA GLY A 428 -34.19 -10.32 -19.53
C GLY A 428 -33.67 -10.30 -18.08
N LYS A 429 -32.96 -11.35 -17.63
CA LYS A 429 -32.35 -11.38 -16.30
C LYS A 429 -31.13 -10.49 -16.24
N THR A 430 -31.03 -9.75 -15.14
CA THR A 430 -29.89 -8.88 -14.84
C THR A 430 -29.26 -9.27 -13.52
N GLY A 431 -28.02 -8.83 -13.32
CA GLY A 431 -27.28 -8.98 -12.07
C GLY A 431 -26.30 -7.82 -11.88
N LYS A 432 -25.69 -7.74 -10.70
CA LYS A 432 -24.75 -6.67 -10.35
C LYS A 432 -23.51 -7.23 -9.70
N LEU A 433 -22.39 -6.52 -9.85
CA LEU A 433 -21.16 -6.75 -9.11
C LEU A 433 -20.66 -5.42 -8.56
N LYS A 434 -20.37 -5.38 -7.26
CA LYS A 434 -19.66 -4.27 -6.63
C LYS A 434 -18.20 -4.63 -6.38
N VAL A 435 -17.32 -3.67 -6.59
CA VAL A 435 -15.89 -3.78 -6.29
C VAL A 435 -15.50 -2.62 -5.39
N ARG A 436 -15.00 -2.92 -4.20
CA ARG A 436 -14.51 -1.95 -3.23
C ARG A 436 -13.01 -2.10 -3.07
N GLN A 437 -12.24 -1.13 -3.54
CA GLN A 437 -10.85 -0.96 -3.16
C GLN A 437 -10.81 -0.07 -1.91
N THR A 438 -10.37 -0.62 -0.79
CA THR A 438 -10.34 0.12 0.49
C THR A 438 -9.28 1.21 0.45
N GLY A 439 -9.64 2.42 0.89
CA GLY A 439 -8.66 3.44 1.23
C GLY A 439 -8.01 3.20 2.59
N TYR A 440 -7.05 4.05 2.93
CA TYR A 440 -6.37 3.99 4.22
C TYR A 440 -5.73 5.34 4.59
N GLU A 441 -5.82 5.72 5.87
CA GLU A 441 -5.16 6.92 6.41
C GLU A 441 -3.95 6.54 7.27
N PHE A 442 -2.81 7.16 6.97
CA PHE A 442 -1.59 7.11 7.75
C PHE A 442 -1.38 8.45 8.46
N ASN A 443 -1.48 8.41 9.78
CA ASN A 443 -1.27 9.56 10.63
C ASN A 443 0.16 9.60 11.18
N TYR A 444 0.98 10.51 10.64
CA TYR A 444 2.35 10.79 11.06
C TYR A 444 2.46 12.07 11.89
N LYS A 445 1.38 12.52 12.57
CA LYS A 445 1.29 13.81 13.27
C LYS A 445 2.48 14.12 14.21
N ASP A 446 3.06 13.11 14.84
CA ASP A 446 4.02 13.30 15.94
C ASP A 446 5.49 13.50 15.51
N VAL A 447 5.72 13.95 14.26
CA VAL A 447 7.05 13.99 13.60
C VAL A 447 7.83 12.70 13.84
N GLY A 448 9.10 12.62 13.44
CA GLY A 448 9.94 11.54 13.92
C GLY A 448 11.14 11.29 13.03
N SER A 449 12.03 10.44 13.53
CA SER A 449 13.25 10.05 12.86
C SER A 449 13.54 8.57 13.09
N THR A 450 14.42 8.02 12.27
CA THR A 450 14.96 6.67 12.47
C THR A 450 15.77 6.56 13.77
N TYR A 451 15.84 5.34 14.34
CA TYR A 451 16.62 5.03 15.53
C TYR A 451 17.79 4.11 15.19
N TYR A 452 18.90 4.25 15.90
CA TYR A 452 20.12 3.46 15.66
C TYR A 452 20.61 2.85 16.98
N GLN A 453 20.99 1.58 16.97
CA GLN A 453 21.81 1.02 18.04
C GLN A 453 23.26 1.46 17.81
N TRP A 454 23.97 1.79 18.90
CA TRP A 454 25.29 2.38 18.79
C TRP A 454 26.25 1.48 17.99
N GLY A 455 26.97 2.06 17.03
CA GLY A 455 27.92 1.35 16.18
C GLY A 455 27.30 0.63 14.98
N ARG A 456 25.97 0.63 14.81
CA ARG A 456 25.31 0.10 13.60
C ARG A 456 25.06 1.21 12.58
N LYS A 457 25.08 0.83 11.30
CA LYS A 457 24.67 1.71 10.20
C LYS A 457 23.17 1.67 9.89
N ASP A 458 22.48 0.64 10.39
CA ASP A 458 21.12 0.31 9.98
C ASP A 458 20.09 1.11 10.76
N PRO A 459 19.20 1.87 10.09
CA PRO A 459 18.08 2.49 10.76
C PRO A 459 17.06 1.45 11.19
N LEU A 460 16.52 1.63 12.38
CA LEU A 460 15.28 1.03 12.82
C LEU A 460 14.14 2.01 12.57
N VAL A 461 13.02 1.47 12.09
CA VAL A 461 11.80 2.23 11.80
C VAL A 461 11.38 3.11 12.99
N ALA A 462 10.81 4.27 12.69
CA ALA A 462 10.40 5.24 13.69
C ALA A 462 9.17 4.76 14.51
N LEU A 463 8.81 5.56 15.51
CA LEU A 463 7.58 5.43 16.30
C LEU A 463 6.35 5.61 15.43
N ARG A 464 5.27 4.84 15.68
CA ARG A 464 3.97 5.11 15.07
C ARG A 464 3.43 6.48 15.45
N ASN A 465 3.14 6.68 16.74
CA ASN A 465 2.69 7.93 17.33
C ASN A 465 2.94 7.91 18.86
N TRP A 466 2.78 9.05 19.53
CA TRP A 466 3.03 9.22 20.96
C TRP A 466 2.05 8.48 21.87
N GLU A 467 0.86 8.15 21.38
CA GLU A 467 -0.16 7.41 22.13
C GLU A 467 0.11 5.89 22.12
N ASN A 468 0.86 5.40 21.13
CA ASN A 468 1.13 3.98 20.91
C ASN A 468 2.65 3.75 20.94
N VAL A 469 3.17 3.38 22.11
CA VAL A 469 4.62 3.28 22.40
C VAL A 469 5.11 1.84 22.64
N GLY A 470 4.24 0.84 22.44
CA GLY A 470 4.61 -0.57 22.52
C GLY A 470 5.60 -0.98 21.42
N TYR A 471 6.23 -2.14 21.57
CA TYR A 471 7.20 -2.60 20.57
C TYR A 471 6.56 -2.89 19.19
N ALA A 472 5.27 -3.24 19.16
CA ALA A 472 4.49 -3.45 17.95
C ALA A 472 3.95 -2.14 17.34
N ASP A 473 4.11 -1.01 18.05
CA ASP A 473 3.58 0.30 17.67
C ASP A 473 4.64 1.14 16.93
N TYR A 474 5.27 0.55 15.92
CA TYR A 474 6.17 1.24 15.00
C TYR A 474 5.39 1.83 13.80
N ARG A 475 6.01 2.78 13.07
CA ARG A 475 5.39 3.27 11.83
C ARG A 475 5.13 2.12 10.88
N LEU A 476 3.90 2.06 10.37
CA LEU A 476 3.56 1.13 9.31
C LEU A 476 4.57 1.26 8.20
N HIS A 477 5.02 0.13 7.68
CA HIS A 477 6.03 0.10 6.63
C HIS A 477 5.76 -1.05 5.67
N GLU A 478 6.05 -0.78 4.41
CA GLU A 478 6.12 -1.78 3.34
C GLU A 478 7.43 -2.56 3.48
N THR A 479 7.40 -3.84 3.15
CA THR A 479 8.59 -4.71 3.14
C THR A 479 8.62 -5.48 1.83
N GLY A 480 9.82 -5.79 1.32
CA GLY A 480 9.95 -6.66 0.15
C GLY A 480 9.63 -8.13 0.47
N GLU A 481 9.75 -8.52 1.73
CA GLU A 481 9.44 -9.86 2.25
C GLU A 481 8.97 -9.74 3.71
N ASP A 482 7.98 -10.55 4.11
CA ASP A 482 7.39 -10.50 5.46
C ASP A 482 8.42 -10.57 6.60
N SER A 483 9.55 -11.27 6.38
CA SER A 483 10.62 -11.44 7.37
C SER A 483 11.40 -10.15 7.69
N TYR A 484 11.28 -9.12 6.84
CA TYR A 484 11.93 -7.83 7.01
C TYR A 484 11.13 -6.83 7.85
N GLY A 485 9.95 -7.21 8.33
CA GLY A 485 9.20 -6.40 9.30
C GLY A 485 10.02 -6.10 10.55
N TYR A 486 9.82 -4.93 11.16
CA TYR A 486 10.47 -4.61 12.43
C TYR A 486 10.16 -5.69 13.49
N ARG A 487 11.22 -6.15 14.14
CA ARG A 487 11.14 -7.07 15.27
C ARG A 487 12.35 -6.91 16.16
N TYR A 488 12.27 -7.44 17.38
CA TYR A 488 13.44 -7.59 18.21
C TYR A 488 13.86 -9.05 18.34
N VAL A 489 15.14 -9.27 18.62
CA VAL A 489 15.69 -10.57 19.01
C VAL A 489 16.57 -10.34 20.23
N GLU A 490 16.16 -10.88 21.37
CA GLU A 490 16.95 -10.78 22.60
C GLU A 490 18.31 -11.47 22.45
N GLY A 491 19.34 -10.79 22.95
CA GLY A 491 20.68 -11.33 23.04
C GLY A 491 21.67 -10.67 22.11
N ARG A 492 22.93 -10.97 22.37
CA ARG A 492 24.08 -10.41 21.68
C ARG A 492 24.33 -11.19 20.39
N VAL A 493 24.76 -10.51 19.32
CA VAL A 493 25.02 -11.10 18.00
C VAL A 493 26.31 -10.58 17.39
N SER A 494 26.84 -11.31 16.42
CA SER A 494 28.00 -10.86 15.66
C SER A 494 27.67 -9.67 14.75
N ILE A 495 28.70 -8.90 14.35
CA ILE A 495 28.57 -7.84 13.34
C ILE A 495 27.94 -8.39 12.05
N GLY A 496 28.38 -9.56 11.59
CA GLY A 496 27.86 -10.18 10.36
C GLY A 496 26.37 -10.50 10.46
N THR A 497 25.93 -11.03 11.61
CA THR A 497 24.50 -11.26 11.89
C THR A 497 23.71 -9.96 11.89
N ALA A 498 24.22 -8.88 12.50
CA ALA A 498 23.55 -7.59 12.51
C ALA A 498 23.46 -6.95 11.11
N ILE A 499 24.48 -7.12 10.26
CA ILE A 499 24.45 -6.69 8.85
C ILE A 499 23.37 -7.43 8.07
N GLN A 500 23.22 -8.73 8.30
CA GLN A 500 22.20 -9.56 7.63
C GLN A 500 20.77 -9.19 8.04
N ASN A 501 20.58 -8.47 9.15
CA ASN A 501 19.29 -8.21 9.77
C ASN A 501 19.11 -6.71 10.11
N PRO A 502 19.10 -5.82 9.10
CA PRO A 502 19.02 -4.38 9.32
C PRO A 502 17.73 -3.93 10.03
N ASN A 503 16.64 -4.69 9.88
CA ASN A 503 15.34 -4.44 10.52
C ASN A 503 15.23 -4.90 11.97
N VAL A 504 16.19 -5.69 12.47
CA VAL A 504 16.11 -6.33 13.79
C VAL A 504 16.76 -5.46 14.86
N PHE A 505 16.03 -5.20 15.93
CA PHE A 505 16.55 -4.62 17.16
C PHE A 505 17.13 -5.71 18.08
N TYR A 506 18.35 -5.51 18.60
CA TYR A 506 19.02 -6.47 19.49
C TYR A 506 19.09 -5.97 20.95
N PRO A 507 18.01 -6.13 21.73
CA PRO A 507 17.99 -5.78 23.15
C PRO A 507 18.74 -6.81 23.99
N ARG A 508 18.96 -6.45 25.26
CA ARG A 508 19.56 -7.39 26.21
C ARG A 508 18.64 -8.58 26.43
N ARG A 509 19.27 -9.73 26.66
CA ARG A 509 18.57 -10.87 27.24
C ARG A 509 18.18 -10.55 28.68
N SER A 510 16.99 -10.97 29.10
CA SER A 510 16.62 -10.89 30.52
C SER A 510 17.70 -11.49 31.45
N GLY A 511 18.11 -10.73 32.46
CA GLY A 511 19.18 -11.07 33.39
C GLY A 511 20.60 -10.73 32.94
N ASP A 512 20.79 -10.23 31.71
CA ASP A 512 22.10 -9.80 31.22
C ASP A 512 22.43 -8.37 31.70
N TYR A 513 23.64 -8.22 32.25
CA TYR A 513 24.16 -6.93 32.69
C TYR A 513 24.92 -6.20 31.57
N TYR A 514 25.39 -6.91 30.55
CA TYR A 514 26.15 -6.32 29.45
C TYR A 514 25.25 -5.46 28.56
N GLY A 515 25.59 -4.17 28.44
CA GLY A 515 24.85 -3.20 27.64
C GLY A 515 25.25 -3.12 26.17
N ASP A 516 25.95 -4.12 25.65
CA ASP A 516 26.47 -4.15 24.27
C ASP A 516 25.80 -5.26 23.47
N TRP A 517 25.28 -4.94 22.27
CA TRP A 517 24.59 -5.89 21.40
C TRP A 517 25.56 -6.82 20.65
N LEU A 518 26.84 -6.48 20.59
CA LEU A 518 27.87 -7.34 20.00
C LEU A 518 28.09 -8.57 20.86
N ASP A 519 28.20 -9.78 20.31
CA ASP A 519 28.51 -11.02 21.06
C ASP A 519 30.01 -11.19 21.40
N SER A 520 30.87 -10.39 20.78
CA SER A 520 32.32 -10.38 20.98
C SER A 520 32.77 -9.33 22.01
N ASN A 521 34.09 -9.08 22.06
CA ASN A 521 34.61 -7.89 22.75
C ASN A 521 34.03 -6.62 22.11
N PRO A 522 33.76 -5.55 22.90
CA PRO A 522 33.34 -4.26 22.37
C PRO A 522 34.31 -3.75 21.30
N VAL A 523 33.76 -3.25 20.19
CA VAL A 523 34.53 -2.58 19.14
C VAL A 523 34.31 -1.07 19.29
N PRO A 524 35.19 -0.35 20.02
CA PRO A 524 34.97 1.07 20.35
C PRO A 524 35.09 1.99 19.13
N THR A 525 35.57 1.46 18.01
CA THR A 525 35.89 2.22 16.81
C THR A 525 34.78 2.17 15.75
N LEU A 526 33.63 1.54 16.02
CA LEU A 526 32.58 1.35 15.02
C LEU A 526 32.14 2.65 14.35
N TRP A 527 32.05 3.77 15.08
CA TRP A 527 31.74 5.10 14.53
C TRP A 527 32.91 6.08 14.55
N ASP A 528 34.08 5.68 15.05
CA ASP A 528 35.26 6.54 15.11
C ASP A 528 36.58 5.76 15.21
N THR A 529 37.37 5.77 14.14
CA THR A 529 38.68 5.10 14.07
C THR A 529 39.86 5.94 14.59
N SER A 530 39.65 7.23 14.89
CA SER A 530 40.75 8.16 15.23
C SER A 530 41.43 7.90 16.58
N GLY A 531 40.90 6.99 17.40
CA GLY A 531 41.44 6.61 18.71
C GLY A 531 41.24 7.67 19.80
N GLY A 532 41.42 7.30 21.06
CA GLY A 532 41.16 8.17 22.21
C GLY A 532 39.72 8.08 22.72
N THR A 533 39.58 8.12 24.03
CA THR A 533 38.33 7.91 24.78
C THR A 533 37.99 9.13 25.61
N GLY A 534 36.69 9.33 25.91
CA GLY A 534 36.24 10.37 26.84
C GLY A 534 35.41 11.47 26.18
N MET A 535 34.52 12.05 26.97
CA MET A 535 33.50 13.01 26.51
C MET A 535 34.07 14.33 25.97
N ASP A 536 35.29 14.69 26.34
CA ASP A 536 35.95 15.93 25.90
C ASP A 536 36.75 15.77 24.59
N LYS A 537 36.72 14.58 23.97
CA LYS A 537 37.33 14.36 22.66
C LYS A 537 36.69 15.30 21.62
N THR A 538 37.52 16.01 20.86
CA THR A 538 37.10 17.15 20.01
C THR A 538 37.04 16.85 18.52
N THR A 539 37.51 15.69 18.08
CA THR A 539 37.53 15.27 16.67
C THR A 539 37.20 13.79 16.55
N SER A 540 36.71 13.36 15.40
CA SER A 540 36.44 11.95 15.08
C SER A 540 36.63 11.68 13.59
N THR A 541 36.86 10.42 13.22
CA THR A 541 36.97 9.97 11.82
C THR A 541 35.75 9.14 11.46
N LYS A 542 35.00 9.59 10.45
CA LYS A 542 33.83 8.87 9.94
C LYS A 542 34.21 7.48 9.41
N THR A 543 33.49 6.45 9.84
CA THR A 543 33.77 5.06 9.49
C THR A 543 32.81 4.51 8.44
N ILE A 544 33.04 3.25 8.03
CA ILE A 544 32.10 2.52 7.19
C ILE A 544 30.81 2.10 7.91
N TYR A 545 30.71 2.16 9.25
CA TYR A 545 29.47 1.89 9.99
C TYR A 545 28.74 3.15 10.47
N ASP A 546 29.32 4.34 10.24
CA ASP A 546 28.64 5.61 10.53
C ASP A 546 27.36 5.71 9.66
N PRO A 547 26.18 5.91 10.26
CA PRO A 547 24.90 5.94 9.54
C PRO A 547 24.70 7.23 8.70
N SER A 548 25.48 8.28 8.93
CA SER A 548 25.22 9.62 8.40
C SER A 548 25.42 9.70 6.87
N PRO A 549 24.73 10.63 6.19
CA PRO A 549 24.93 10.86 4.76
C PRO A 549 26.32 11.42 4.45
N ARG A 550 26.66 11.48 3.16
CA ARG A 550 27.86 12.17 2.65
C ARG A 550 28.03 13.54 3.31
N GLY A 551 29.26 13.92 3.65
CA GLY A 551 29.55 15.23 4.23
C GLY A 551 29.11 15.42 5.69
N PHE A 552 28.55 14.38 6.32
CA PHE A 552 28.17 14.37 7.73
C PHE A 552 28.70 13.13 8.44
N LYS A 553 28.82 13.20 9.76
CA LYS A 553 29.20 12.09 10.65
C LYS A 553 28.51 12.16 12.00
N VAL A 554 28.49 11.04 12.73
CA VAL A 554 28.00 11.00 14.11
C VAL A 554 28.86 11.93 14.98
N PRO A 555 28.26 12.82 15.78
CA PRO A 555 29.03 13.82 16.52
C PRO A 555 29.92 13.21 17.60
N VAL A 556 31.03 13.87 17.92
CA VAL A 556 31.71 13.65 19.21
C VAL A 556 30.83 14.17 20.35
N ALA A 557 30.90 13.57 21.54
CA ALA A 557 30.11 14.01 22.70
C ALA A 557 30.32 15.50 23.00
N ARG A 558 31.55 15.98 22.81
CA ARG A 558 31.95 17.37 22.99
C ARG A 558 31.15 18.37 22.16
N ALA A 559 30.64 17.98 20.99
CA ALA A 559 29.82 18.85 20.16
C ALA A 559 28.54 19.31 20.90
N PHE A 560 28.00 18.47 21.78
CA PHE A 560 26.81 18.77 22.56
C PHE A 560 27.08 19.54 23.86
N ALA A 561 28.35 19.73 24.23
CA ALA A 561 28.73 20.45 25.44
C ALA A 561 28.30 21.93 25.44
N VAL A 562 27.93 22.45 24.27
CA VAL A 562 27.38 23.80 24.08
C VAL A 562 25.91 23.90 24.53
N LEU A 563 25.18 22.80 24.39
CA LEU A 563 23.75 22.72 24.70
C LEU A 563 23.50 22.46 26.18
N VAL A 564 24.44 21.84 26.87
CA VAL A 564 24.29 21.46 28.27
C VAL A 564 25.58 21.67 29.06
N ASN A 565 25.46 22.37 30.19
CA ASN A 565 26.52 22.54 31.17
C ASN A 565 26.19 21.67 32.40
N GLY A 566 26.55 20.39 32.32
CA GLY A 566 26.11 19.39 33.29
C GLY A 566 26.99 18.13 33.28
N ASN A 567 27.01 17.45 34.42
CA ASN A 567 27.89 16.30 34.71
C ASN A 567 27.43 15.01 34.01
N THR A 568 28.21 13.94 34.14
CA THR A 568 28.07 12.59 33.56
C THR A 568 27.03 11.68 34.22
N GLY A 569 26.20 12.22 35.12
CA GLY A 569 25.22 11.44 35.90
C GLY A 569 24.01 10.96 35.09
N ASP A 570 23.32 9.95 35.61
CA ASP A 570 22.12 9.33 34.99
C ASP A 570 20.78 9.91 35.50
N GLY A 571 20.84 10.96 36.33
CA GLY A 571 19.68 11.56 36.99
C GLY A 571 19.33 10.96 38.35
N SER A 572 20.06 9.94 38.82
CA SER A 572 19.84 9.32 40.15
C SER A 572 20.27 10.21 41.33
N ASN A 573 21.07 11.25 41.07
CA ASN A 573 21.53 12.21 42.07
C ASN A 573 20.97 13.61 41.74
N ALA A 574 20.08 14.11 42.60
CA ALA A 574 19.44 15.42 42.45
C ALA A 574 20.44 16.59 42.47
N ASP A 575 21.62 16.42 43.07
CA ASP A 575 22.69 17.42 43.07
C ASP A 575 23.46 17.44 41.74
N ASN A 576 23.12 16.56 40.79
CA ASN A 576 23.93 16.28 39.62
C ASN A 576 23.17 16.17 38.30
N ILE A 577 22.19 17.06 38.11
CA ILE A 577 21.26 17.07 36.96
C ILE A 577 21.75 17.92 35.77
N GLY A 578 22.76 18.78 35.97
CA GLY A 578 23.26 19.68 34.94
C GLY A 578 22.35 20.88 34.64
N THR A 579 22.76 21.74 33.71
CA THR A 579 21.93 22.86 33.22
C THR A 579 21.82 22.83 31.70
N PHE A 580 20.60 23.06 31.20
CA PHE A 580 20.34 23.21 29.76
C PHE A 580 20.57 24.66 29.33
N ASN A 581 21.34 24.86 28.26
CA ASN A 581 21.47 26.15 27.57
C ASN A 581 20.30 26.32 26.60
N GLY A 582 19.09 26.37 27.17
CA GLY A 582 17.86 26.37 26.42
C GLY A 582 16.63 26.36 27.30
N GLU A 583 15.48 26.22 26.66
CA GLU A 583 14.18 26.24 27.31
C GLU A 583 13.30 25.09 26.81
N SER A 584 12.46 24.58 27.72
CA SER A 584 11.38 23.67 27.35
C SER A 584 10.23 24.51 26.81
N GLN A 585 9.76 24.23 25.61
CA GLN A 585 8.43 24.69 25.21
C GLN A 585 7.44 23.70 25.80
N GLY A 586 6.95 24.02 27.01
CA GLY A 586 5.83 23.30 27.60
C GLY A 586 4.62 23.31 26.67
N GLU A 587 3.72 22.34 26.83
CA GLU A 587 2.50 22.12 26.02
C GLU A 587 1.99 23.41 25.37
N VAL A 588 2.35 23.61 24.10
CA VAL A 588 1.95 24.81 23.36
C VAL A 588 0.52 24.57 22.90
N PRO A 589 -0.48 25.38 23.31
CA PRO A 589 -1.84 25.21 22.85
C PRO A 589 -1.90 25.28 21.32
N ASN A 590 -2.43 24.23 20.69
CA ASN A 590 -2.56 24.06 19.23
C ASN A 590 -1.26 23.79 18.45
N ASN A 591 -0.16 23.38 19.10
CA ASN A 591 0.99 22.77 18.42
C ASN A 591 0.93 21.24 18.63
N PRO A 592 0.82 20.42 17.57
CA PRO A 592 0.77 18.96 17.72
C PRO A 592 2.08 18.37 18.29
N LEU A 593 3.14 19.17 18.38
CA LEU A 593 4.47 18.75 18.83
C LEU A 593 4.64 19.02 20.32
N ASN A 594 3.81 18.36 21.13
CA ASN A 594 4.05 18.28 22.57
C ASN A 594 5.44 17.67 22.76
N ASN A 595 6.34 18.38 23.45
CA ASN A 595 7.72 17.98 23.82
C ASN A 595 8.84 18.41 22.87
N GLN A 596 8.88 19.72 22.61
CA GLN A 596 10.01 20.37 21.99
C GLN A 596 10.86 21.12 23.01
N TYR A 597 12.17 20.96 22.89
CA TYR A 597 13.16 21.80 23.54
C TYR A 597 13.76 22.74 22.52
N ILE A 598 14.13 23.94 22.97
CA ILE A 598 14.86 24.91 22.17
C ILE A 598 16.23 25.08 22.81
N GLY A 599 17.25 24.55 22.13
CA GLY A 599 18.64 24.73 22.52
C GLY A 599 19.26 25.93 21.81
N TYR A 600 20.26 26.55 22.42
CA TYR A 600 20.95 27.69 21.82
C TYR A 600 22.42 27.37 21.52
N PRO A 601 22.94 27.79 20.35
CA PRO A 601 24.30 27.47 19.90
C PRO A 601 25.41 28.25 20.61
N GLN A 602 25.07 29.23 21.46
CA GLN A 602 26.03 30.05 22.19
C GLN A 602 25.62 30.20 23.66
N PRO A 603 26.58 30.40 24.58
CA PRO A 603 26.31 30.61 26.01
C PRO A 603 25.31 31.72 26.29
N GLY A 604 24.45 31.47 27.28
CA GLY A 604 23.46 32.43 27.74
C GLY A 604 22.30 32.59 26.76
N MET A 605 21.89 31.49 26.12
CA MET A 605 20.76 31.42 25.20
C MET A 605 20.87 32.40 24.01
N LYS A 606 22.02 32.39 23.34
CA LYS A 606 22.33 33.29 22.20
C LYS A 606 22.46 32.53 20.88
N GLY A 607 22.31 33.27 19.79
CA GLY A 607 22.36 32.76 18.41
C GLY A 607 21.02 32.18 17.96
N ASP A 608 21.00 31.62 16.75
CA ASP A 608 19.76 31.10 16.15
C ASP A 608 19.28 29.85 16.91
N PRO A 609 18.01 29.83 17.37
CA PRO A 609 17.48 28.72 18.15
C PRO A 609 17.51 27.39 17.40
N ILE A 610 17.76 26.31 18.15
CA ILE A 610 17.86 24.95 17.63
C ILE A 610 16.65 24.16 18.12
N PRO A 611 15.72 23.78 17.23
CA PRO A 611 14.61 22.93 17.61
C PRO A 611 15.11 21.52 17.91
N MET A 612 14.71 20.96 19.04
CA MET A 612 15.08 19.63 19.50
C MET A 612 13.83 18.88 19.94
N THR A 613 13.32 18.02 19.06
CA THR A 613 12.11 17.26 19.35
C THR A 613 12.44 16.04 20.19
N ALA A 614 11.79 15.93 21.34
CA ALA A 614 11.84 14.74 22.15
C ALA A 614 11.14 13.61 21.39
N THR A 615 11.83 12.48 21.26
CA THR A 615 11.30 11.27 20.64
C THR A 615 11.63 10.04 21.48
N GLY A 616 12.29 10.23 22.63
CA GLY A 616 12.73 9.16 23.50
C GLY A 616 13.75 8.24 22.82
N GLN A 617 13.67 6.97 23.18
CA GLN A 617 14.55 5.91 22.69
C GLN A 617 13.87 4.55 22.79
N ARG A 618 14.37 3.55 22.06
CA ARG A 618 13.90 2.17 22.20
C ARG A 618 14.50 1.51 23.44
N SER A 619 13.63 0.95 24.27
CA SER A 619 13.95 0.24 25.51
C SER A 619 14.64 -1.08 25.21
N ASP A 620 15.74 -1.35 25.91
CA ASP A 620 16.47 -2.62 25.86
C ASP A 620 16.16 -3.54 27.05
N ARG A 621 15.25 -3.13 27.95
CA ARG A 621 14.94 -3.81 29.21
C ARG A 621 13.43 -3.89 29.43
N GLN A 622 12.95 -5.09 29.73
CA GLN A 622 11.55 -5.31 30.07
C GLN A 622 11.25 -4.83 31.51
N GLY A 623 10.13 -4.12 31.70
CA GLY A 623 9.52 -3.91 33.03
C GLY A 623 10.27 -2.97 33.98
N LEU A 624 11.41 -2.40 33.58
CA LEU A 624 12.23 -1.56 34.45
C LEU A 624 12.06 -0.06 34.15
N LEU A 625 11.90 0.28 32.88
CA LEU A 625 11.86 1.66 32.39
C LEU A 625 10.40 2.14 32.30
N GLU A 626 10.09 3.36 32.75
CA GLU A 626 8.71 3.89 32.82
C GLU A 626 8.15 4.19 31.43
N ARG A 627 6.99 3.63 31.12
CA ARG A 627 6.18 4.02 29.95
C ARG A 627 5.51 5.35 30.26
N TYR A 628 5.18 6.08 29.19
CA TYR A 628 4.52 7.38 29.03
C TYR A 628 3.32 7.75 29.97
N GLU A 629 2.95 7.00 31.02
CA GLU A 629 1.67 7.21 31.75
C GLU A 629 1.80 7.39 33.27
N GLU A 630 0.87 8.18 33.85
CA GLU A 630 0.69 8.47 35.29
C GLU A 630 0.48 7.21 36.15
N ASP A 631 0.09 6.08 35.54
CA ASP A 631 -0.29 4.83 36.19
C ASP A 631 0.91 3.93 36.58
N GLY A 632 2.12 4.28 36.15
CA GLY A 632 3.33 3.50 36.42
C GLY A 632 3.55 2.31 35.47
N ALA A 633 2.90 2.28 34.31
CA ALA A 633 3.20 1.34 33.24
C ALA A 633 4.70 1.34 32.87
N LYS A 634 5.21 0.20 32.39
CA LYS A 634 6.62 0.02 32.05
C LYS A 634 6.78 -0.22 30.56
N ALA A 635 7.88 0.28 29.98
CA ALA A 635 8.19 0.12 28.57
C ALA A 635 8.44 -1.35 28.24
N ASP A 636 7.86 -1.79 27.13
CA ASP A 636 8.13 -3.09 26.56
C ASP A 636 9.54 -3.11 25.96
N LEU A 637 10.12 -4.29 25.90
CA LEU A 637 11.39 -4.52 25.25
C LEU A 637 11.24 -4.26 23.73
N GLY A 638 12.03 -3.34 23.19
CA GLY A 638 11.88 -2.82 21.82
C GLY A 638 10.78 -1.76 21.65
N GLY A 639 9.97 -1.49 22.68
CA GLY A 639 9.06 -0.35 22.75
C GLY A 639 9.80 0.94 23.08
N LEU A 640 9.07 2.07 23.14
CA LEU A 640 9.67 3.36 23.45
C LEU A 640 9.68 3.68 24.94
N TRP A 641 10.70 4.45 25.30
CA TRP A 641 10.98 4.90 26.65
C TRP A 641 11.39 6.38 26.66
N ALA A 642 11.02 7.09 27.73
CA ALA A 642 11.39 8.48 28.00
C ALA A 642 11.04 9.43 26.83
N MET A 643 9.78 9.38 26.38
CA MET A 643 9.26 10.15 25.24
C MET A 643 9.49 11.66 25.38
N TYR A 644 9.48 12.18 26.60
CA TYR A 644 9.77 13.58 26.95
C TYR A 644 11.25 13.96 26.90
N GLY A 645 12.14 13.01 26.58
CA GLY A 645 13.58 13.23 26.50
C GLY A 645 14.09 13.30 25.06
N VAL A 646 15.03 14.21 24.86
CA VAL A 646 15.90 14.24 23.68
C VAL A 646 17.13 13.38 23.97
N TYR A 647 17.35 12.37 23.14
CA TYR A 647 18.48 11.47 23.23
C TYR A 647 19.24 11.44 21.90
N TYR A 648 20.49 11.90 21.87
CA TYR A 648 21.33 11.82 20.66
C TYR A 648 22.63 11.07 20.92
N TRP A 649 22.88 10.05 20.11
CA TRP A 649 24.15 9.34 20.16
C TRP A 649 25.33 10.25 19.82
N SER A 650 26.45 9.99 20.49
CA SER A 650 27.77 10.39 20.02
C SER A 650 28.56 9.17 19.52
N CYS A 651 29.61 9.41 18.74
CA CYS A 651 30.53 8.38 18.24
C CYS A 651 31.51 7.86 19.30
N ILE A 652 31.48 8.38 20.54
CA ILE A 652 32.48 8.07 21.55
C ILE A 652 32.02 6.91 22.44
N ASP A 653 32.78 5.81 22.36
CA ASP A 653 32.65 4.64 23.19
C ASP A 653 32.92 4.91 24.68
N SER A 654 32.24 4.16 25.53
CA SER A 654 32.46 4.07 26.97
C SER A 654 32.21 2.64 27.47
N GLY A 655 32.92 1.66 26.90
CA GLY A 655 32.85 0.24 27.28
C GLY A 655 31.58 -0.43 26.75
N THR A 656 30.69 -0.87 27.63
CA THR A 656 29.37 -1.41 27.24
C THR A 656 28.33 -0.31 26.97
N SER A 657 28.77 0.94 27.01
CA SER A 657 27.96 2.13 26.81
C SER A 657 28.68 3.08 25.84
N ALA A 658 28.03 4.17 25.48
CA ALA A 658 28.58 5.28 24.73
C ALA A 658 28.03 6.60 25.26
N TYR A 659 28.78 7.68 25.09
CA TYR A 659 28.32 9.00 25.51
C TYR A 659 27.15 9.46 24.64
N THR A 660 26.18 10.11 25.27
CA THR A 660 24.94 10.56 24.64
C THR A 660 24.55 11.92 25.19
N LEU A 661 23.98 12.77 24.34
CA LEU A 661 23.21 13.92 24.79
C LEU A 661 21.87 13.46 25.38
N VAL A 662 21.57 13.94 26.56
CA VAL A 662 20.28 13.82 27.23
C VAL A 662 19.82 15.21 27.61
N ILE A 663 18.62 15.57 27.15
CA ILE A 663 17.85 16.71 27.65
C ILE A 663 16.47 16.14 27.96
N ARG A 664 16.15 15.97 29.24
CA ARG A 664 14.88 15.39 29.66
C ARG A 664 14.36 16.04 30.92
N LYS A 665 13.04 16.15 30.97
CA LYS A 665 12.27 16.49 32.15
C LYS A 665 11.02 15.61 32.15
N ASP A 666 11.06 14.55 32.94
CA ASP A 666 10.00 13.55 32.98
C ASP A 666 8.85 14.02 33.88
N TYR A 667 7.63 13.93 33.37
CA TYR A 667 6.38 14.12 34.11
C TYR A 667 5.69 12.75 34.29
N PRO A 668 5.05 12.43 35.44
CA PRO A 668 4.85 13.23 36.66
C PRO A 668 5.96 13.07 37.72
N ARG A 669 6.93 12.16 37.52
CA ARG A 669 7.90 11.72 38.56
C ARG A 669 9.08 12.66 38.79
N GLY A 670 9.20 13.75 38.03
CA GLY A 670 10.14 14.86 38.31
C GLY A 670 11.62 14.57 38.05
N ILE A 671 11.94 13.56 37.23
CA ILE A 671 13.33 13.28 36.84
C ILE A 671 13.77 14.32 35.81
N GLU A 672 14.80 15.09 36.13
CA GLU A 672 15.38 16.10 35.26
C GLU A 672 16.85 15.78 35.01
N VAL A 673 17.27 15.68 33.74
CA VAL A 673 18.66 15.36 33.38
C VAL A 673 19.08 16.14 32.14
N TYR A 674 20.19 16.86 32.26
CA TYR A 674 20.85 17.59 31.20
C TYR A 674 22.33 17.19 31.16
N SER A 675 22.71 16.35 30.20
CA SER A 675 24.08 15.83 30.10
C SER A 675 24.49 15.55 28.66
N PHE A 676 25.72 15.91 28.29
CA PHE A 676 26.34 15.49 27.04
C PHE A 676 27.25 14.26 27.22
N GLY A 677 27.40 13.81 28.47
CA GLY A 677 28.25 12.70 28.88
C GLY A 677 27.47 11.56 29.54
N PHE A 678 26.17 11.46 29.28
CA PHE A 678 25.34 10.37 29.80
C PHE A 678 25.81 9.02 29.24
N HIS A 679 25.98 8.02 30.10
CA HIS A 679 26.38 6.67 29.70
C HIS A 679 25.18 5.87 29.16
N GLY A 680 24.98 5.94 27.84
CA GLY A 680 23.96 5.21 27.11
C GLY A 680 24.37 3.81 26.76
N THR A 681 23.56 2.81 27.07
CA THR A 681 23.93 1.43 26.77
C THR A 681 23.67 1.13 25.30
N LYS A 682 24.63 0.51 24.62
CA LYS A 682 24.64 0.33 23.17
C LYS A 682 23.51 -0.56 22.64
N THR A 683 22.91 -1.37 23.50
CA THR A 683 21.71 -2.16 23.22
C THR A 683 20.44 -1.33 23.02
N MET A 684 20.38 -0.09 23.52
CA MET A 684 19.28 0.84 23.25
C MET A 684 19.38 1.40 21.83
N ALA A 685 18.26 1.84 21.24
CA ALA A 685 18.29 2.58 19.98
C ALA A 685 17.85 4.03 20.16
N ARG A 686 18.62 4.98 19.60
CA ARG A 686 18.41 6.43 19.75
C ARG A 686 18.53 7.14 18.41
N PRO A 687 17.91 8.32 18.27
CA PRO A 687 18.18 9.20 17.14
C PRO A 687 19.66 9.63 17.07
N VAL A 688 20.07 10.03 15.86
CA VAL A 688 21.37 10.65 15.59
C VAL A 688 21.08 12.02 14.97
N ARG A 689 21.76 13.07 15.45
CA ARG A 689 21.78 14.39 14.82
C ARG A 689 23.19 14.70 14.34
N PRO A 690 23.52 14.43 13.07
CA PRO A 690 24.90 14.48 12.59
C PRO A 690 25.52 15.88 12.63
N ILE A 691 26.86 15.94 12.58
CA ILE A 691 27.65 17.16 12.32
C ILE A 691 28.40 17.00 10.99
N ILE A 692 28.85 18.10 10.39
CA ILE A 692 29.64 18.08 9.15
C ILE A 692 30.93 17.26 9.34
N ASP A 693 31.24 16.43 8.34
CA ASP A 693 32.52 15.73 8.20
C ASP A 693 33.49 16.57 7.38
N GLU A 694 34.19 17.47 8.07
CA GLU A 694 35.20 18.39 7.49
C GLU A 694 36.38 17.67 6.81
#